data_AF-A0A2E4JB35-F1
#
_entry.id   AF-A0A2E4JB35-F1
#
_cell.length_a   1.000
_cell.length_b   1.000
_cell.length_c   1.000
_cell.angle_alpha   90.00
_cell.angle_beta   90.00
_cell.angle_gamma   90.00
#
_symmetry.space_group_name_H-M   'P 1'
#
loop_
_entity.id
_entity.type
_entity.pdbx_description
1 polymer ?
#
loop_
_entity_poly.entity_id
_entity_poly.type
_entity_poly.pdbx_seq_one_letter_code
_entity_poly.pdbx_strand_id
1 'polypeptide(L)'
;MGIIERFGRIADTYMEERNQLLEADEERRRVFEGHGFWPTEVLRDTLIFASIIMVIAFYCWLIPPPLHSAADPFAQAGFVFPDWYVLFSYGYLRWGEYLPQFIIPAGPIGEFFGSPVISWNAAWWGAALTGIPVGILALPPFLPGREKRGVEDPRFATAGAIYLAHVWFISVFSINIFLELYAQDRLDYCWIDHHVINCGRQQPWTAEVFNAIPWILTGILIFAILFFSIRWFLVNSIGARLTPAIGRQLALGTIVAAIMISVVTWPVYENGFWDYGGLGAMDDVEELEKLRAQPADTLIEYDHGDRGDAWDRYGEHCIGYADSSYLSAWEDLPEGDPTSEWCVMPAEEFMAWGIWQPTQRHLVDFANVNGHIDPGNELNGAFHEHTYTGFQDGRDTGYERTENLFVEDIGDDEVITDVGCSFRTSVRNAGVHTQSLVLMDSSDNVVWSLSGDECETATLKLDSGESYSLSFMSTSADIDDTVEVIIGMTLNAYQPLMLAGDGSAILRSEGNWGSGDLETMMVENPTFEKNPKSLDAKLIYSLFVPCLGFGALVYMALRSMARGYEWEMNKCYGCDLCDDACPVRLFNAGDKLNIIYNTWNNEDDGVPLYSCLTCTACTNACPQLVDYDSYVDIRRSMIVGGPPAAEIPHTVLQAVLAAEAEEDADESFIPVEDYPLDSTIGYYPGCVDYIDQEMVFSHVNEGSMNLGDTTTAAFTIFDEMDVGVSYLGRDFLKCCGHDQKWQGMSEVFEKLKAYNQKKLKASGIETLVTSCAECFRTFAMDYELDEMKVMHTTEFITQQGFDVQMAVEEDVTVTYHDPCRLGRQMNIYEEPRDLVRKVEGVSLVEMEHHGEDGLCCGVSSMMSCNENSRSLRLQRFDEVKATGAEIMLTSCPKCVSHFECLKFEGDPRHDFEILDVVSFLARQIESKRA
;
A
#
# COMPACT_ATOMS: atom_id res chain seq x y z
N MET A 1 -5.86 -48.10 32.53
CA MET A 1 -5.12 -48.44 31.29
C MET A 1 -3.87 -47.58 31.22
N GLY A 2 -2.72 -48.18 30.89
CA GLY A 2 -1.45 -47.46 30.82
C GLY A 2 -1.38 -46.50 29.62
N ILE A 3 -0.51 -45.48 29.69
CA ILE A 3 -0.29 -44.49 28.62
C ILE A 3 0.01 -45.16 27.27
N ILE A 4 0.78 -46.26 27.26
CA ILE A 4 1.15 -46.99 26.03
C ILE A 4 -0.06 -47.70 25.41
N GLU A 5 -0.98 -48.24 26.21
CA GLU A 5 -2.22 -48.86 25.71
C GLU A 5 -3.20 -47.79 25.16
N ARG A 6 -3.20 -46.58 25.73
CA ARG A 6 -4.01 -45.45 25.22
C ARG A 6 -3.47 -44.91 23.91
N PHE A 7 -2.14 -44.75 23.78
CA PHE A 7 -1.53 -44.39 22.49
C PHE A 7 -1.73 -45.47 21.42
N GLY A 8 -1.68 -46.75 21.80
CA GLY A 8 -2.01 -47.86 20.89
C GLY A 8 -3.44 -47.77 20.37
N ARG A 9 -4.42 -47.55 21.24
CA ARG A 9 -5.83 -47.41 20.83
C ARG A 9 -6.05 -46.18 19.94
N ILE A 10 -5.46 -45.03 20.28
CA ILE A 10 -5.56 -43.80 19.47
C ILE A 10 -4.90 -44.00 18.10
N ALA A 11 -3.75 -44.68 18.04
CA ALA A 11 -3.08 -45.00 16.78
C ALA A 11 -3.87 -46.01 15.94
N ASP A 12 -4.51 -47.00 16.57
CA ASP A 12 -5.34 -47.98 15.88
C ASP A 12 -6.62 -47.34 15.32
N THR A 13 -7.31 -46.52 16.11
CA THR A 13 -8.50 -45.76 15.64
C THR A 13 -8.11 -44.77 14.54
N TYR A 14 -6.96 -44.09 14.67
CA TYR A 14 -6.41 -43.23 13.61
C TYR A 14 -6.14 -43.99 12.31
N MET A 15 -5.54 -45.18 12.39
CA MET A 15 -5.22 -45.99 11.21
C MET A 15 -6.49 -46.57 10.58
N GLU A 16 -7.49 -46.93 11.38
CA GLU A 16 -8.77 -47.47 10.92
C GLU A 16 -9.63 -46.40 10.23
N GLU A 17 -9.76 -45.20 10.82
CA GLU A 17 -10.47 -44.07 10.20
C GLU A 17 -9.76 -43.53 8.95
N ARG A 18 -8.42 -43.42 8.97
CA ARG A 18 -7.66 -43.01 7.79
C ARG A 18 -7.88 -43.98 6.62
N ASN A 19 -7.89 -45.28 6.89
CA ASN A 19 -8.12 -46.27 5.85
C ASN A 19 -9.58 -46.23 5.35
N GLN A 20 -10.56 -46.01 6.22
CA GLN A 20 -11.96 -45.80 5.82
C GLN A 20 -12.15 -44.54 4.95
N LEU A 21 -11.45 -43.45 5.26
CA LEU A 21 -11.50 -42.20 4.50
C LEU A 21 -10.77 -42.29 3.14
N LEU A 22 -9.72 -43.11 3.05
CA LEU A 22 -9.03 -43.40 1.78
C LEU A 22 -9.87 -44.32 0.85
N GLU A 23 -10.80 -45.08 1.42
CA GLU A 23 -11.72 -45.97 0.70
C GLU A 23 -13.08 -45.34 0.38
N ALA A 24 -13.36 -44.11 0.86
CA ALA A 24 -14.62 -43.41 0.62
C ALA A 24 -14.65 -42.77 -0.79
N ASP A 25 -15.55 -43.24 -1.65
CA ASP A 25 -15.70 -42.82 -3.06
C ASP A 25 -16.28 -41.40 -3.24
N GLU A 26 -16.79 -40.74 -2.19
CA GLU A 26 -17.40 -39.40 -2.28
C GLU A 26 -16.77 -38.38 -1.31
N GLU A 27 -16.19 -37.33 -1.88
CA GLU A 27 -15.71 -36.12 -1.21
C GLU A 27 -16.91 -35.32 -0.67
N ARG A 28 -17.02 -35.14 0.66
CA ARG A 28 -18.09 -34.31 1.26
C ARG A 28 -17.99 -32.86 0.75
N ARG A 29 -19.00 -32.38 0.02
CA ARG A 29 -19.09 -31.00 -0.48
C ARG A 29 -20.21 -30.22 0.24
N ARG A 30 -19.96 -28.93 0.50
CA ARG A 30 -20.92 -27.94 1.06
C ARG A 30 -22.32 -28.06 0.43
N VAL A 31 -23.35 -28.00 1.27
CA VAL A 31 -24.76 -28.27 0.93
C VAL A 31 -25.56 -27.06 0.47
N PHE A 32 -25.06 -25.82 0.67
CA PHE A 32 -25.72 -24.60 0.19
C PHE A 32 -24.81 -23.71 -0.66
N GLU A 33 -25.40 -23.14 -1.71
CA GLU A 33 -24.77 -22.25 -2.68
C GLU A 33 -25.08 -20.79 -2.31
N GLY A 34 -24.05 -19.95 -2.19
CA GLY A 34 -24.22 -18.50 -2.01
C GLY A 34 -24.84 -17.89 -3.26
N HIS A 35 -25.89 -17.09 -3.09
CA HIS A 35 -26.60 -16.42 -4.18
C HIS A 35 -26.17 -14.95 -4.24
N GLY A 36 -25.78 -14.44 -5.42
CA GLY A 36 -25.23 -13.08 -5.59
C GLY A 36 -26.15 -11.92 -5.17
N PHE A 37 -27.43 -12.19 -4.90
CA PHE A 37 -28.39 -11.21 -4.36
C PHE A 37 -28.57 -11.30 -2.84
N TRP A 38 -27.67 -11.96 -2.10
CA TRP A 38 -27.74 -11.97 -0.65
C TRP A 38 -27.53 -10.55 -0.10
N PRO A 39 -28.28 -10.10 0.93
CA PRO A 39 -28.28 -8.70 1.34
C PRO A 39 -26.90 -8.11 1.66
N THR A 40 -25.99 -8.91 2.22
CA THR A 40 -24.61 -8.50 2.52
C THR A 40 -23.74 -8.35 1.28
N GLU A 41 -23.92 -9.22 0.28
CA GLU A 41 -23.21 -9.15 -1.00
C GLU A 41 -23.71 -7.95 -1.83
N VAL A 42 -25.02 -7.71 -1.85
CA VAL A 42 -25.62 -6.54 -2.49
C VAL A 42 -25.12 -5.23 -1.86
N LEU A 43 -25.01 -5.17 -0.53
CA LEU A 43 -24.47 -4.00 0.17
C LEU A 43 -23.01 -3.74 -0.19
N ARG A 44 -22.17 -4.78 -0.18
CA ARG A 44 -20.76 -4.71 -0.59
C ARG A 44 -20.63 -4.20 -2.03
N ASP A 45 -21.37 -4.78 -2.95
CA ASP A 45 -21.29 -4.44 -4.37
C ASP A 45 -21.80 -3.01 -4.64
N THR A 46 -22.82 -2.58 -3.89
CA THR A 46 -23.32 -1.19 -3.93
C THR A 46 -22.27 -0.19 -3.42
N LEU A 47 -21.54 -0.52 -2.35
CA LEU A 47 -20.45 0.30 -1.83
C LEU A 47 -19.29 0.40 -2.83
N ILE A 48 -18.89 -0.72 -3.43
CA ILE A 48 -17.86 -0.73 -4.47
C ILE A 48 -18.31 0.15 -5.65
N PHE A 49 -19.54 -0.04 -6.13
CA PHE A 49 -20.09 0.77 -7.22
C PHE A 49 -20.12 2.27 -6.88
N ALA A 50 -20.58 2.65 -5.69
CA ALA A 50 -20.61 4.04 -5.24
C ALA A 50 -19.20 4.64 -5.12
N SER A 51 -18.22 3.86 -4.66
CA SER A 51 -16.82 4.29 -4.58
C SER A 51 -16.22 4.57 -5.97
N ILE A 52 -16.51 3.70 -6.95
CA ILE A 52 -16.10 3.89 -8.34
C ILE A 52 -16.73 5.18 -8.89
N ILE A 53 -18.03 5.41 -8.66
CA ILE A 53 -18.73 6.62 -9.09
C ILE A 53 -18.11 7.90 -8.47
N MET A 54 -17.73 7.88 -7.19
CA MET A 54 -17.08 9.04 -6.55
C MET A 54 -15.71 9.35 -7.13
N VAL A 55 -14.89 8.32 -7.38
CA VAL A 55 -13.58 8.47 -8.03
C VAL A 55 -13.76 9.07 -9.45
N ILE A 56 -14.78 8.61 -10.19
CA ILE A 56 -15.10 9.16 -11.51
C ILE A 56 -15.52 10.64 -11.42
N ALA A 57 -16.41 10.98 -10.48
CA ALA A 57 -16.84 12.36 -10.28
C ALA A 57 -15.66 13.28 -9.91
N PHE A 58 -14.69 12.77 -9.15
CA PHE A 58 -13.46 13.48 -8.83
C PHE A 58 -12.59 13.74 -10.07
N TYR A 59 -12.45 12.78 -11.00
CA TYR A 59 -11.71 13.01 -12.26
C TYR A 59 -12.39 14.00 -13.19
N CYS A 60 -13.71 13.94 -13.32
CA CYS A 60 -14.47 14.93 -14.08
C CYS A 60 -14.34 16.34 -13.50
N TRP A 61 -14.05 16.46 -12.19
CA TRP A 61 -13.78 17.73 -11.53
C TRP A 61 -12.32 18.18 -11.68
N LEU A 62 -11.36 17.26 -11.66
CA LEU A 62 -9.92 17.54 -11.72
C LEU A 62 -9.49 18.14 -13.07
N ILE A 63 -10.15 17.76 -14.18
CA ILE A 63 -9.79 18.18 -15.53
C ILE A 63 -10.94 19.00 -16.15
N PRO A 64 -11.01 20.33 -15.94
CA PRO A 64 -12.07 21.14 -16.53
C PRO A 64 -11.91 21.20 -18.06
N PRO A 65 -13.00 21.13 -18.84
CA PRO A 65 -12.91 21.18 -20.30
C PRO A 65 -12.39 22.55 -20.77
N PRO A 66 -11.54 22.61 -21.81
CA PRO A 66 -11.20 23.87 -22.45
C PRO A 66 -12.47 24.46 -23.10
N LEU A 67 -12.85 25.66 -22.68
CA LEU A 67 -13.93 26.41 -23.31
C LEU A 67 -13.33 27.25 -24.44
N HIS A 68 -13.41 26.77 -25.68
CA HIS A 68 -13.07 27.58 -26.85
C HIS A 68 -14.15 28.64 -27.12
N SER A 69 -13.77 29.74 -27.77
CA SER A 69 -14.73 30.66 -28.37
C SER A 69 -15.52 29.94 -29.48
N ALA A 70 -16.84 30.07 -29.43
CA ALA A 70 -17.72 29.39 -30.38
C ALA A 70 -17.53 29.94 -31.81
N ALA A 71 -16.86 29.15 -32.66
CA ALA A 71 -16.80 29.23 -34.15
C ALA A 71 -15.41 29.51 -34.77
N ASP A 72 -14.46 28.60 -34.62
CA ASP A 72 -13.30 28.45 -35.54
C ASP A 72 -13.40 27.10 -36.29
N PRO A 73 -13.52 27.09 -37.64
CA PRO A 73 -13.58 25.88 -38.45
C PRO A 73 -12.23 25.21 -38.74
N PHE A 74 -11.09 25.81 -38.35
CA PHE A 74 -9.75 25.20 -38.42
C PHE A 74 -9.24 24.70 -37.06
N ALA A 75 -9.88 25.09 -35.96
CA ALA A 75 -9.76 24.37 -34.70
C ALA A 75 -10.28 22.94 -34.90
N GLN A 76 -9.38 21.94 -34.96
CA GLN A 76 -9.78 20.54 -34.80
C GLN A 76 -10.66 20.48 -33.56
N ALA A 77 -11.89 19.95 -33.71
CA ALA A 77 -12.85 19.89 -32.62
C ALA A 77 -12.18 19.26 -31.39
N GLY A 78 -11.88 20.09 -30.39
CA GLY A 78 -11.36 19.65 -29.11
C GLY A 78 -12.27 18.55 -28.59
N PHE A 79 -11.69 17.37 -28.44
CA PHE A 79 -12.35 16.10 -28.15
C PHE A 79 -13.46 16.27 -27.10
N VAL A 80 -14.71 15.90 -27.44
CA VAL A 80 -15.79 15.78 -26.46
C VAL A 80 -15.35 14.70 -25.46
N PHE A 81 -15.12 15.07 -24.19
CA PHE A 81 -14.75 14.11 -23.13
C PHE A 81 -15.76 12.97 -23.09
N PRO A 82 -15.35 11.73 -23.42
CA PRO A 82 -16.29 10.62 -23.49
C PRO A 82 -16.26 9.80 -22.20
N ASP A 83 -17.34 9.04 -21.96
CA ASP A 83 -17.49 8.08 -20.85
C ASP A 83 -16.25 7.18 -20.65
N TRP A 84 -16.01 6.70 -19.43
CA TRP A 84 -14.82 5.90 -19.05
C TRP A 84 -14.51 4.69 -19.96
N TYR A 85 -15.53 4.03 -20.53
CA TYR A 85 -15.32 2.90 -21.44
C TYR A 85 -14.68 3.33 -22.77
N VAL A 86 -14.87 4.59 -23.16
CA VAL A 86 -14.26 5.18 -24.36
C VAL A 86 -12.81 5.57 -24.09
N LEU A 87 -12.47 6.08 -22.90
CA LEU A 87 -11.09 6.42 -22.52
C LEU A 87 -10.18 5.18 -22.51
N PHE A 88 -10.64 4.10 -21.88
CA PHE A 88 -9.94 2.81 -21.91
C PHE A 88 -9.73 2.29 -23.33
N SER A 89 -10.77 2.34 -24.17
CA SER A 89 -10.70 1.90 -25.58
C SER A 89 -9.77 2.78 -26.41
N TYR A 90 -9.79 4.10 -26.18
CA TYR A 90 -8.91 5.05 -26.84
C TYR A 90 -7.45 4.85 -26.43
N GLY A 91 -7.21 4.50 -25.17
CA GLY A 91 -5.89 4.10 -24.69
C GLY A 91 -5.32 2.90 -25.45
N TYR A 92 -6.12 1.88 -25.77
CA TYR A 92 -5.67 0.78 -26.64
C TYR A 92 -5.48 1.17 -28.09
N LEU A 93 -6.29 2.10 -28.62
CA LEU A 93 -6.10 2.62 -29.98
C LEU A 93 -4.74 3.32 -30.10
N ARG A 94 -4.41 4.19 -29.14
CA ARG A 94 -3.12 4.85 -29.04
C ARG A 94 -1.98 3.85 -28.84
N TRP A 95 -2.19 2.84 -27.99
CA TRP A 95 -1.17 1.80 -27.79
C TRP A 95 -0.95 0.97 -29.06
N GLY A 96 -1.99 0.81 -29.89
CA GLY A 96 -1.92 0.18 -31.21
C GLY A 96 -1.03 0.88 -32.22
N GLU A 97 -0.68 2.16 -32.02
CA GLU A 97 0.27 2.91 -32.87
C GLU A 97 1.71 2.41 -32.69
N TYR A 98 2.04 1.87 -31.51
CA TYR A 98 3.35 1.32 -31.18
C TYR A 98 3.52 -0.15 -31.61
N LEU A 99 2.47 -0.78 -32.14
CA LEU A 99 2.51 -2.14 -32.63
C LEU A 99 2.84 -2.20 -34.12
N PRO A 100 3.46 -3.29 -34.61
CA PRO A 100 3.82 -3.42 -36.02
C PRO A 100 2.58 -3.31 -36.92
N GLN A 101 2.68 -2.44 -37.93
CA GLN A 101 1.62 -2.17 -38.89
C GLN A 101 1.90 -2.94 -40.19
N PHE A 102 0.96 -3.75 -40.66
CA PHE A 102 1.14 -4.48 -41.92
C PHE A 102 -0.17 -4.65 -42.68
N ILE A 103 -0.03 -4.83 -43.99
CA ILE A 103 -1.13 -4.98 -44.93
C ILE A 103 -1.16 -6.43 -45.40
N ILE A 104 -2.22 -7.16 -45.07
CA ILE A 104 -2.40 -8.55 -45.50
C ILE A 104 -3.37 -8.60 -46.70
N PRO A 105 -3.05 -9.33 -47.78
CA PRO A 105 -4.01 -9.59 -48.85
C PRO A 105 -5.20 -10.40 -48.32
N ALA A 106 -6.41 -9.85 -48.46
CA ALA A 106 -7.62 -10.35 -47.80
C ALA A 106 -8.29 -11.55 -48.49
N GLY A 107 -7.84 -11.90 -49.70
CA GLY A 107 -8.39 -13.02 -50.48
C GLY A 107 -9.91 -12.92 -50.71
N PRO A 108 -10.65 -14.05 -50.73
CA PRO A 108 -12.10 -14.08 -50.97
C PRO A 108 -12.94 -13.31 -49.94
N ILE A 109 -12.39 -13.10 -48.74
CA ILE A 109 -13.05 -12.36 -47.65
C ILE A 109 -13.03 -10.85 -47.96
N GLY A 110 -11.97 -10.37 -48.63
CA GLY A 110 -11.85 -8.97 -49.06
C GLY A 110 -12.90 -8.55 -50.10
N GLU A 111 -13.27 -9.46 -51.01
CA GLU A 111 -14.35 -9.22 -51.99
C GLU A 111 -15.72 -9.02 -51.32
N PHE A 112 -15.95 -9.65 -50.16
CA PHE A 112 -17.20 -9.50 -49.40
C PHE A 112 -17.30 -8.13 -48.70
N PHE A 113 -16.19 -7.61 -48.18
CA PHE A 113 -16.14 -6.32 -47.47
C PHE A 113 -15.73 -5.13 -48.35
N GLY A 114 -15.48 -5.35 -49.65
CA GLY A 114 -15.14 -4.29 -50.60
C GLY A 114 -13.71 -3.73 -50.46
N SER A 115 -12.82 -4.45 -49.76
CA SER A 115 -11.41 -4.06 -49.60
C SER A 115 -10.49 -5.23 -49.99
N PRO A 116 -9.57 -5.06 -50.97
CA PRO A 116 -8.66 -6.12 -51.40
C PRO A 116 -7.62 -6.48 -50.32
N VAL A 117 -7.51 -5.66 -49.27
CA VAL A 117 -6.52 -5.79 -48.20
C VAL A 117 -7.16 -5.62 -46.83
N ILE A 118 -6.63 -6.33 -45.83
CA ILE A 118 -6.91 -6.07 -44.42
C ILE A 118 -5.67 -5.35 -43.87
N SER A 119 -5.83 -4.09 -43.51
CA SER A 119 -4.80 -3.31 -42.84
C SER A 119 -4.84 -3.62 -41.34
N TRP A 120 -3.77 -4.19 -40.80
CA TRP A 120 -3.56 -4.27 -39.36
C TRP A 120 -2.99 -2.93 -38.92
N ASN A 121 -3.88 -1.93 -38.93
CA ASN A 121 -3.56 -0.58 -38.50
C ASN A 121 -3.79 -0.42 -36.98
N ALA A 122 -3.41 0.72 -36.41
CA ALA A 122 -3.64 1.05 -35.00
C ALA A 122 -5.10 0.84 -34.57
N ALA A 123 -6.07 1.12 -35.46
CA ALA A 123 -7.49 0.89 -35.20
C ALA A 123 -7.84 -0.60 -35.03
N TRP A 124 -7.26 -1.47 -35.85
CA TRP A 124 -7.42 -2.92 -35.72
C TRP A 124 -6.81 -3.43 -34.41
N TRP A 125 -5.59 -3.00 -34.10
CA TRP A 125 -4.89 -3.38 -32.86
C TRP A 125 -5.64 -2.92 -31.61
N GLY A 126 -6.11 -1.67 -31.60
CA GLY A 126 -6.90 -1.15 -30.47
C GLY A 126 -8.19 -1.92 -30.26
N ALA A 127 -8.90 -2.28 -31.35
CA ALA A 127 -10.10 -3.11 -31.27
C ALA A 127 -9.80 -4.54 -30.77
N ALA A 128 -8.74 -5.17 -31.29
CA ALA A 128 -8.34 -6.52 -30.90
C ALA A 128 -7.92 -6.59 -29.43
N LEU A 129 -7.13 -5.63 -28.95
CA LEU A 129 -6.67 -5.56 -27.57
C LEU A 129 -7.81 -5.24 -26.61
N THR A 130 -8.74 -4.35 -26.97
CA THR A 130 -9.95 -4.07 -26.17
C THR A 130 -10.83 -5.32 -26.01
N GLY A 131 -10.85 -6.20 -27.01
CA GLY A 131 -11.62 -7.45 -26.98
C GLY A 131 -11.12 -8.48 -25.96
N ILE A 132 -9.83 -8.49 -25.62
CA ILE A 132 -9.26 -9.48 -24.68
C ILE A 132 -9.81 -9.29 -23.26
N PRO A 133 -9.74 -8.09 -22.64
CA PRO A 133 -10.27 -7.89 -21.30
C PRO A 133 -11.80 -7.99 -21.22
N VAL A 134 -12.51 -7.47 -22.22
CA VAL A 134 -13.97 -7.58 -22.29
C VAL A 134 -14.38 -9.05 -22.42
N GLY A 135 -13.64 -9.84 -23.20
CA GLY A 135 -13.84 -11.29 -23.28
C GLY A 135 -13.62 -12.00 -21.94
N ILE A 136 -12.56 -11.63 -21.20
CA ILE A 136 -12.27 -12.18 -19.86
C ILE A 136 -13.36 -11.81 -18.85
N LEU A 137 -13.90 -10.58 -18.89
CA LEU A 137 -15.02 -10.13 -18.04
C LEU A 137 -16.36 -10.77 -18.41
N ALA A 138 -16.54 -11.16 -19.67
CA ALA A 138 -17.77 -11.81 -20.14
C ALA A 138 -17.78 -13.31 -19.84
N LEU A 139 -16.63 -13.93 -19.53
CA LEU A 139 -16.48 -15.35 -19.24
C LEU A 139 -17.04 -15.85 -17.89
N PRO A 140 -17.01 -15.10 -16.76
CA PRO A 140 -17.41 -15.61 -15.44
C PRO A 140 -18.82 -16.23 -15.39
N PRO A 141 -19.86 -15.66 -16.04
CA PRO A 141 -21.19 -16.30 -16.11
C PRO A 141 -21.22 -17.66 -16.83
N PHE A 142 -20.19 -17.99 -17.61
CA PHE A 142 -20.11 -19.22 -18.41
C PHE A 142 -19.09 -20.23 -17.87
N LEU A 143 -18.32 -19.88 -16.83
CA LEU A 143 -17.36 -20.76 -16.19
C LEU A 143 -18.05 -21.55 -15.05
N PRO A 144 -18.00 -22.89 -15.05
CA PRO A 144 -18.49 -23.69 -13.91
C PRO A 144 -17.54 -23.54 -12.71
N GLY A 145 -18.03 -22.97 -11.61
CA GLY A 145 -17.24 -22.75 -10.41
C GLY A 145 -17.97 -21.88 -9.39
N ARG A 146 -17.67 -22.09 -8.10
CA ARG A 146 -18.24 -21.35 -6.97
C ARG A 146 -17.65 -19.94 -6.91
N GLU A 147 -18.44 -18.92 -6.60
CA GLU A 147 -17.92 -17.61 -6.18
C GLU A 147 -17.22 -17.78 -4.82
N LYS A 148 -15.89 -17.74 -4.84
CA LYS A 148 -15.05 -17.73 -3.63
C LYS A 148 -14.86 -16.29 -3.17
N ARG A 149 -14.85 -16.06 -1.86
CA ARG A 149 -14.48 -14.73 -1.32
C ARG A 149 -13.03 -14.41 -1.71
N GLY A 150 -12.71 -13.11 -1.84
CA GLY A 150 -11.34 -12.70 -2.20
C GLY A 150 -10.26 -13.18 -1.23
N VAL A 151 -10.61 -13.45 0.03
CA VAL A 151 -9.72 -14.05 1.03
C VAL A 151 -9.55 -15.58 0.82
N GLU A 152 -10.59 -16.26 0.32
CA GLU A 152 -10.57 -17.70 0.00
C GLU A 152 -9.80 -18.00 -1.29
N ASP A 153 -9.81 -17.08 -2.26
CA ASP A 153 -8.98 -17.15 -3.48
C ASP A 153 -8.22 -15.84 -3.72
N PRO A 154 -7.14 -15.60 -2.94
CA PRO A 154 -6.38 -14.36 -3.02
C PRO A 154 -5.69 -14.19 -4.37
N ARG A 155 -5.49 -15.27 -5.14
CA ARG A 155 -4.89 -15.20 -6.49
C ARG A 155 -5.89 -14.61 -7.48
N PHE A 156 -7.14 -15.08 -7.46
CA PHE A 156 -8.17 -14.58 -8.37
C PHE A 156 -8.54 -13.13 -8.06
N ALA A 157 -8.66 -12.77 -6.78
CA ALA A 157 -8.88 -11.38 -6.36
C ALA A 157 -7.72 -10.46 -6.75
N THR A 158 -6.47 -10.94 -6.62
CA THR A 158 -5.29 -10.20 -7.09
C THR A 158 -5.31 -9.96 -8.60
N ALA A 159 -5.70 -10.96 -9.39
CA ALA A 159 -5.83 -10.80 -10.84
C ALA A 159 -6.88 -9.74 -11.22
N GLY A 160 -8.02 -9.70 -10.52
CA GLY A 160 -9.03 -8.66 -10.69
C GLY A 160 -8.52 -7.26 -10.34
N ALA A 161 -7.73 -7.13 -9.27
CA ALA A 161 -7.11 -5.86 -8.87
C ALA A 161 -6.06 -5.37 -9.88
N ILE A 162 -5.20 -6.27 -10.39
CA ILE A 162 -4.23 -5.97 -11.47
C ILE A 162 -4.98 -5.45 -12.70
N TYR A 163 -6.11 -6.08 -13.03
CA TYR A 163 -6.92 -5.66 -14.17
C TYR A 163 -7.53 -4.27 -13.99
N LEU A 164 -8.11 -3.97 -12.83
CA LEU A 164 -8.65 -2.63 -12.54
C LEU A 164 -7.56 -1.55 -12.59
N ALA A 165 -6.37 -1.86 -12.07
CA ALA A 165 -5.22 -0.97 -12.21
C ALA A 165 -4.86 -0.74 -13.68
N HIS A 166 -4.83 -1.79 -14.51
CA HIS A 166 -4.54 -1.68 -15.94
C HIS A 166 -5.57 -0.80 -16.67
N VAL A 167 -6.86 -0.99 -16.40
CA VAL A 167 -7.94 -0.15 -16.95
C VAL A 167 -7.72 1.32 -16.60
N TRP A 168 -7.28 1.59 -15.37
CA TRP A 168 -6.98 2.93 -14.91
C TRP A 168 -5.79 3.53 -15.67
N PHE A 169 -4.63 2.87 -15.66
CA PHE A 169 -3.41 3.37 -16.31
C PHE A 169 -3.58 3.57 -17.82
N ILE A 170 -4.32 2.68 -18.51
CA ILE A 170 -4.54 2.85 -19.95
C ILE A 170 -5.55 3.95 -20.28
N SER A 171 -6.49 4.23 -19.38
CA SER A 171 -7.36 5.41 -19.51
C SER A 171 -6.57 6.71 -19.32
N VAL A 172 -5.61 6.72 -18.39
CA VAL A 172 -4.68 7.84 -18.20
C VAL A 172 -3.79 8.03 -19.43
N PHE A 173 -3.26 6.94 -19.99
CA PHE A 173 -2.47 6.97 -21.24
C PHE A 173 -3.24 7.59 -22.42
N SER A 174 -4.55 7.39 -22.48
CA SER A 174 -5.42 7.96 -23.51
C SER A 174 -5.47 9.50 -23.47
N ILE A 175 -5.29 10.10 -22.28
CA ILE A 175 -5.39 11.54 -22.01
C ILE A 175 -3.99 12.21 -21.96
N ASN A 176 -2.90 11.50 -22.31
CA ASN A 176 -1.51 11.96 -22.13
C ASN A 176 -1.22 13.41 -22.61
N ILE A 177 -1.75 13.81 -23.78
CA ILE A 177 -1.56 15.18 -24.31
C ILE A 177 -2.05 16.24 -23.31
N PHE A 178 -3.15 15.95 -22.61
CA PHE A 178 -3.67 16.84 -21.59
C PHE A 178 -2.82 16.81 -20.33
N LEU A 179 -2.29 15.65 -19.91
CA LEU A 179 -1.40 15.59 -18.74
C LEU A 179 -0.15 16.43 -18.96
N GLU A 180 0.45 16.39 -20.15
CA GLU A 180 1.61 17.22 -20.50
C GLU A 180 1.26 18.73 -20.48
N LEU A 181 0.10 19.09 -21.02
CA LEU A 181 -0.45 20.45 -20.98
C LEU A 181 -0.82 20.93 -19.56
N TYR A 182 -1.21 20.02 -18.65
CA TYR A 182 -1.61 20.31 -17.27
C TYR A 182 -0.48 20.09 -16.24
N ALA A 183 0.67 19.53 -16.66
CA ALA A 183 1.81 19.19 -15.81
C ALA A 183 2.85 20.30 -15.67
N GLN A 184 2.94 21.16 -16.68
CA GLN A 184 3.81 22.32 -16.62
C GLN A 184 3.24 23.33 -15.62
N ASP A 185 4.08 24.06 -14.91
CA ASP A 185 3.62 25.26 -14.23
C ASP A 185 3.05 26.16 -15.34
N ARG A 186 1.74 26.42 -15.32
CA ARG A 186 1.10 27.25 -16.37
C ARG A 186 1.03 28.70 -15.92
N LEU A 187 1.93 29.08 -15.02
CA LEU A 187 2.26 30.47 -14.72
C LEU A 187 3.20 31.04 -15.79
N ASP A 188 4.00 30.20 -16.43
CA ASP A 188 5.04 30.45 -17.44
C ASP A 188 4.70 29.94 -18.84
N TYR A 189 3.63 29.16 -19.01
CA TYR A 189 3.13 28.83 -20.35
C TYR A 189 2.14 29.87 -20.85
N CYS A 190 2.53 30.56 -21.92
CA CYS A 190 1.68 31.45 -22.66
C CYS A 190 1.66 31.06 -24.14
N TRP A 191 0.62 31.45 -24.86
CA TRP A 191 0.63 31.39 -26.32
C TRP A 191 0.27 32.75 -26.89
N ILE A 192 0.87 33.06 -28.04
CA ILE A 192 0.60 34.27 -28.79
C ILE A 192 -0.53 33.99 -29.78
N ASP A 193 -1.65 34.68 -29.60
CA ASP A 193 -2.75 34.71 -30.55
C ASP A 193 -2.88 36.14 -31.06
N HIS A 194 -2.67 36.36 -32.37
CA HIS A 194 -2.75 37.70 -32.98
C HIS A 194 -1.99 38.79 -32.20
N HIS A 195 -0.73 38.53 -31.82
CA HIS A 195 0.14 39.42 -31.00
C HIS A 195 -0.32 39.66 -29.55
N VAL A 196 -1.34 38.94 -29.07
CA VAL A 196 -1.81 38.97 -27.69
C VAL A 196 -1.32 37.73 -26.93
N ILE A 197 -0.73 37.92 -25.76
CA ILE A 197 -0.26 36.83 -24.89
C ILE A 197 -1.41 36.33 -24.00
N ASN A 198 -1.73 35.03 -24.09
CA ASN A 198 -2.69 34.34 -23.22
C ASN A 198 -1.99 33.31 -22.30
N CYS A 199 -2.20 33.36 -20.97
CA CYS A 199 -1.58 32.42 -20.00
C CYS A 199 -2.56 31.89 -18.92
N GLY A 200 -2.39 30.65 -18.45
CA GLY A 200 -3.17 29.95 -17.38
C GLY A 200 -3.62 28.51 -17.78
N ARG A 201 -3.80 27.46 -16.94
CA ARG A 201 -4.10 27.26 -15.49
C ARG A 201 -3.46 25.96 -14.92
N GLN A 202 -3.42 25.90 -13.57
CA GLN A 202 -3.16 24.78 -12.62
C GLN A 202 -1.68 24.60 -12.20
N GLN A 203 -1.47 24.27 -10.92
CA GLN A 203 -0.13 24.14 -10.32
C GLN A 203 0.50 22.78 -10.69
N PRO A 204 1.82 22.73 -10.93
CA PRO A 204 2.53 21.57 -11.49
C PRO A 204 2.56 20.34 -10.57
N TRP A 205 2.39 20.53 -9.25
CA TRP A 205 2.53 19.46 -8.26
C TRP A 205 1.58 18.29 -8.49
N THR A 206 0.40 18.51 -9.09
CA THR A 206 -0.55 17.41 -9.36
C THR A 206 0.06 16.41 -10.33
N ALA A 207 0.69 16.88 -11.40
CA ALA A 207 1.33 16.00 -12.37
C ALA A 207 2.60 15.34 -11.83
N GLU A 208 3.38 16.03 -10.99
CA GLU A 208 4.51 15.42 -10.28
C GLU A 208 4.05 14.24 -9.40
N VAL A 209 2.95 14.42 -8.66
CA VAL A 209 2.34 13.34 -7.87
C VAL A 209 1.86 12.20 -8.77
N PHE A 210 1.21 12.50 -9.90
CA PHE A 210 0.77 11.48 -10.85
C PHE A 210 1.94 10.72 -11.49
N ASN A 211 3.05 11.39 -11.79
CA ASN A 211 4.28 10.77 -12.31
C ASN A 211 4.97 9.90 -11.26
N ALA A 212 4.89 10.27 -9.97
CA ALA A 212 5.48 9.51 -8.87
C ALA A 212 4.69 8.23 -8.50
N ILE A 213 3.36 8.23 -8.62
CA ILE A 213 2.50 7.07 -8.24
C ILE A 213 2.91 5.75 -8.93
N PRO A 214 3.07 5.66 -10.26
CA PRO A 214 3.54 4.44 -10.93
C PRO A 214 4.87 3.93 -10.36
N TRP A 215 5.77 4.86 -10.02
CA TRP A 215 7.07 4.52 -9.48
C TRP A 215 7.02 4.02 -8.03
N ILE A 216 6.17 4.64 -7.19
CA ILE A 216 5.92 4.16 -5.83
C ILE A 216 5.36 2.73 -5.85
N LEU A 217 4.41 2.43 -6.75
CA LEU A 217 3.85 1.09 -6.94
C LEU A 217 4.89 0.08 -7.41
N THR A 218 5.87 0.52 -8.21
CA THR A 218 7.04 -0.28 -8.58
C THR A 218 7.88 -0.61 -7.36
N GLY A 219 8.16 0.37 -6.49
CA GLY A 219 8.87 0.15 -5.24
C GLY A 219 8.16 -0.88 -4.34
N ILE A 220 6.83 -0.85 -4.29
CA ILE A 220 6.00 -1.84 -3.57
C ILE A 220 6.15 -3.24 -4.19
N LEU A 221 6.16 -3.34 -5.53
CA LEU A 221 6.39 -4.61 -6.21
C LEU A 221 7.77 -5.19 -5.91
N ILE A 222 8.81 -4.36 -5.98
CA ILE A 222 10.20 -4.74 -5.67
C ILE A 222 10.28 -5.25 -4.23
N PHE A 223 9.69 -4.53 -3.29
CA PHE A 223 9.59 -4.96 -1.89
C PHE A 223 8.92 -6.32 -1.78
N ALA A 224 7.76 -6.53 -2.42
CA ALA A 224 7.05 -7.80 -2.35
C ALA A 224 7.88 -8.96 -2.92
N ILE A 225 8.52 -8.77 -4.07
CA ILE A 225 9.38 -9.79 -4.70
C ILE A 225 10.56 -10.14 -3.78
N LEU A 226 11.27 -9.14 -3.24
CA LEU A 226 12.40 -9.35 -2.34
C LEU A 226 11.94 -10.05 -1.05
N PHE A 227 10.87 -9.57 -0.43
CA PHE A 227 10.32 -10.13 0.80
C PHE A 227 9.92 -11.59 0.63
N PHE A 228 9.12 -11.93 -0.38
CA PHE A 228 8.67 -13.31 -0.60
C PHE A 228 9.81 -14.23 -1.01
N SER A 229 10.76 -13.77 -1.82
CA SER A 229 11.90 -14.58 -2.27
C SER A 229 12.85 -14.90 -1.12
N ILE A 230 13.23 -13.90 -0.33
CA ILE A 230 14.10 -14.09 0.83
C ILE A 230 13.40 -14.93 1.90
N ARG A 231 12.11 -14.66 2.16
CA ARG A 231 11.33 -15.48 3.10
C ARG A 231 11.25 -16.94 2.65
N TRP A 232 10.95 -17.20 1.37
CA TRP A 232 10.91 -18.55 0.82
C TRP A 232 12.25 -19.27 0.97
N PHE A 233 13.35 -18.56 0.70
CA PHE A 233 14.70 -19.08 0.90
C PHE A 233 15.01 -19.41 2.36
N LEU A 234 14.70 -18.51 3.31
CA LEU A 234 14.93 -18.71 4.75
C LEU A 234 14.15 -19.93 5.28
N VAL A 235 12.91 -20.10 4.85
CA VAL A 235 12.04 -21.20 5.29
C VAL A 235 12.53 -22.54 4.73
N ASN A 236 12.80 -22.61 3.43
CA ASN A 236 13.12 -23.88 2.77
C ASN A 236 14.58 -24.33 2.94
N SER A 237 15.52 -23.37 2.98
CA SER A 237 16.95 -23.69 2.93
C SER A 237 17.57 -23.79 4.32
N ILE A 238 17.06 -23.01 5.28
CA ILE A 238 17.63 -22.91 6.64
C ILE A 238 16.75 -23.62 7.67
N GLY A 239 15.50 -23.98 7.32
CA GLY A 239 14.56 -24.62 8.26
C GLY A 239 14.20 -23.73 9.46
N ALA A 240 14.48 -22.43 9.37
CA ALA A 240 14.22 -21.48 10.45
C ALA A 240 12.71 -21.29 10.62
N ARG A 241 12.20 -21.59 11.82
CA ARG A 241 10.90 -21.03 12.25
C ARG A 241 11.10 -19.52 12.36
N LEU A 242 10.47 -18.74 11.49
CA LEU A 242 10.49 -17.28 11.54
C LEU A 242 9.87 -16.82 12.86
N THR A 243 10.70 -16.43 13.82
CA THR A 243 10.22 -15.74 15.03
C THR A 243 9.68 -14.35 14.63
N PRO A 244 8.77 -13.76 15.41
CA PRO A 244 8.23 -12.42 15.11
C PRO A 244 9.32 -11.35 14.92
N ALA A 245 10.41 -11.45 15.68
CA ALA A 245 11.57 -10.56 15.58
C ALA A 245 12.28 -10.65 14.21
N ILE A 246 12.59 -11.87 13.74
CA ILE A 246 13.25 -12.08 12.44
C ILE A 246 12.32 -11.68 11.30
N GLY A 247 11.01 -11.95 11.42
CA GLY A 247 10.02 -11.51 10.45
C GLY A 247 9.96 -9.99 10.31
N ARG A 248 10.05 -9.25 11.43
CA ARG A 248 10.06 -7.78 11.45
C ARG A 248 11.34 -7.22 10.85
N GLN A 249 12.50 -7.80 11.18
CA GLN A 249 13.79 -7.41 10.61
C GLN A 249 13.84 -7.65 9.09
N LEU A 250 13.32 -8.78 8.63
CA LEU A 250 13.24 -9.09 7.20
C LEU A 250 12.38 -8.07 6.46
N ALA A 251 11.17 -7.78 6.97
CA ALA A 251 10.27 -6.79 6.38
C ALA A 251 10.94 -5.41 6.27
N LEU A 252 11.50 -4.90 7.38
CA LEU A 252 12.22 -3.62 7.41
C LEU A 252 13.41 -3.60 6.44
N GLY A 253 14.24 -4.65 6.45
CA GLY A 253 15.40 -4.74 5.55
C GLY A 253 15.00 -4.71 4.08
N THR A 254 13.94 -5.43 3.70
CA THR A 254 13.43 -5.43 2.32
C THR A 254 12.77 -4.11 1.90
N ILE A 255 12.12 -3.40 2.82
CA ILE A 255 11.57 -2.06 2.56
C ILE A 255 12.71 -1.08 2.29
N VAL A 256 13.74 -1.06 3.14
CA VAL A 256 14.89 -0.16 2.96
C VAL A 256 15.59 -0.45 1.63
N ALA A 257 15.79 -1.72 1.28
CA ALA A 257 16.38 -2.10 0.00
C ALA A 257 15.54 -1.63 -1.20
N ALA A 258 14.22 -1.81 -1.15
CA ALA A 258 13.32 -1.37 -2.21
C ALA A 258 13.32 0.17 -2.38
N ILE A 259 13.34 0.92 -1.27
CA ILE A 259 13.45 2.39 -1.29
C ILE A 259 14.78 2.81 -1.93
N MET A 260 15.91 2.23 -1.51
CA MET A 260 17.23 2.55 -2.06
C MET A 260 17.30 2.30 -3.57
N ILE A 261 16.80 1.15 -4.04
CA ILE A 261 16.73 0.84 -5.48
C ILE A 261 15.88 1.89 -6.21
N SER A 262 14.71 2.23 -5.67
CA SER A 262 13.78 3.17 -6.29
C SER A 262 14.35 4.59 -6.36
N VAL A 263 15.12 5.03 -5.35
CA VAL A 263 15.78 6.35 -5.35
C VAL A 263 16.91 6.39 -6.38
N VAL A 264 17.76 5.36 -6.42
CA VAL A 264 18.90 5.31 -7.35
C VAL A 264 18.43 5.26 -8.81
N THR A 265 17.28 4.65 -9.08
CA THR A 265 16.74 4.49 -10.44
C THR A 265 15.73 5.56 -10.84
N TRP A 266 15.40 6.50 -9.94
CA TRP A 266 14.48 7.63 -10.24
C TRP A 266 14.95 8.50 -11.42
N PRO A 267 16.23 8.92 -11.53
CA PRO A 267 16.66 9.75 -12.65
C PRO A 267 16.44 9.08 -14.02
N VAL A 268 16.61 7.76 -14.08
CA VAL A 268 16.39 6.96 -15.30
C VAL A 268 14.90 6.89 -15.65
N TYR A 269 14.05 6.72 -14.64
CA TYR A 269 12.60 6.77 -14.85
C TYR A 269 12.16 8.17 -15.29
N GLU A 270 12.70 9.23 -14.69
CA GLU A 270 12.25 10.61 -14.89
C GLU A 270 12.73 11.23 -16.22
N ASN A 271 14.00 11.07 -16.59
CA ASN A 271 14.56 11.65 -17.81
C ASN A 271 14.25 10.81 -19.07
N GLY A 272 13.63 9.64 -18.87
CA GLY A 272 13.41 8.65 -19.91
C GLY A 272 14.63 7.76 -20.13
N PHE A 273 14.40 6.65 -20.82
CA PHE A 273 15.41 5.64 -21.15
C PHE A 273 16.38 6.11 -22.24
N TRP A 274 16.97 7.30 -22.11
CA TRP A 274 17.84 7.93 -23.11
C TRP A 274 18.92 6.97 -23.64
N ASP A 275 19.63 6.28 -22.74
CA ASP A 275 20.69 5.32 -23.09
C ASP A 275 20.23 3.86 -23.25
N TYR A 276 18.96 3.56 -22.95
CA TYR A 276 18.50 2.19 -22.72
C TYR A 276 17.63 1.59 -23.83
N GLY A 277 17.36 2.34 -24.92
CA GLY A 277 16.66 1.82 -26.11
C GLY A 277 15.32 1.12 -25.81
N GLY A 278 14.56 1.69 -24.86
CA GLY A 278 13.30 1.12 -24.37
C GLY A 278 12.17 1.17 -25.41
N LEU A 279 11.03 0.54 -25.08
CA LEU A 279 9.80 0.59 -25.90
C LEU A 279 9.37 2.06 -26.15
N GLY A 280 9.63 2.56 -27.36
CA GLY A 280 9.28 3.92 -27.79
C GLY A 280 10.37 4.97 -27.57
N ALA A 281 11.57 4.59 -27.12
CA ALA A 281 12.74 5.48 -27.17
C ALA A 281 13.11 5.75 -28.64
N MET A 282 13.48 6.98 -28.97
CA MET A 282 14.06 7.28 -30.28
C MET A 282 15.49 6.75 -30.24
N ASP A 283 15.75 5.68 -30.99
CA ASP A 283 17.06 5.04 -31.07
C ASP A 283 18.00 5.75 -32.06
N ASP A 284 17.48 6.71 -32.84
CA ASP A 284 18.22 7.43 -33.88
C ASP A 284 18.58 8.85 -33.43
N VAL A 285 19.86 9.03 -33.13
CA VAL A 285 20.45 10.34 -32.77
C VAL A 285 20.28 11.35 -33.91
N GLU A 286 20.27 10.91 -35.17
CA GLU A 286 20.12 11.79 -36.35
C GLU A 286 18.71 12.39 -36.44
N GLU A 287 17.66 11.70 -35.98
CA GLU A 287 16.31 12.28 -35.92
C GLU A 287 16.18 13.30 -34.79
N LEU A 288 16.90 13.11 -33.68
CA LEU A 288 16.91 14.02 -32.54
C LEU A 288 17.69 15.31 -32.84
N GLU A 289 18.75 15.25 -33.63
CA GLU A 289 19.51 16.42 -34.11
C GLU A 289 18.72 17.32 -35.08
N LYS A 290 17.61 16.82 -35.64
CA LYS A 290 16.67 17.61 -36.45
C LYS A 290 15.71 18.45 -35.61
N LEU A 291 15.63 18.23 -34.30
CA LEU A 291 14.87 19.07 -33.39
C LEU A 291 15.70 20.33 -33.08
N ARG A 292 15.24 21.47 -33.61
CA ARG A 292 16.00 22.74 -33.64
C ARG A 292 15.21 23.93 -33.13
N ALA A 293 14.38 23.72 -32.12
CA ALA A 293 13.67 24.82 -31.49
C ALA A 293 14.63 25.63 -30.61
N GLN A 294 14.38 26.93 -30.47
CA GLN A 294 15.11 27.80 -29.56
C GLN A 294 14.21 28.95 -29.08
N PRO A 295 14.53 29.57 -27.93
CA PRO A 295 13.93 30.83 -27.56
C PRO A 295 14.56 31.96 -28.39
N ALA A 296 13.76 32.98 -28.68
CA ALA A 296 14.21 34.20 -29.35
C ALA A 296 13.49 35.40 -28.75
N ASP A 297 14.14 36.56 -28.79
CA ASP A 297 13.53 37.82 -28.40
C ASP A 297 12.29 38.06 -29.26
N THR A 298 11.14 38.26 -28.61
CA THR A 298 9.86 38.32 -29.31
C THR A 298 9.22 39.69 -29.13
N LEU A 299 8.82 40.31 -30.25
CA LEU A 299 8.17 41.61 -30.25
C LEU A 299 6.66 41.48 -29.96
N ILE A 300 6.17 42.23 -28.98
CA ILE A 300 4.80 42.09 -28.45
C ILE A 300 4.12 43.46 -28.35
N GLU A 301 2.85 43.51 -28.70
CA GLU A 301 2.02 44.72 -28.67
C GLU A 301 1.61 45.07 -27.22
N TYR A 302 1.88 46.31 -26.82
CA TYR A 302 1.74 46.84 -25.46
C TYR A 302 0.41 47.61 -25.23
N ASP A 303 -0.24 48.17 -26.27
CA ASP A 303 -1.37 49.11 -26.11
C ASP A 303 -2.61 48.85 -27.00
N HIS A 304 -3.29 47.73 -26.80
CA HIS A 304 -4.68 47.57 -27.25
C HIS A 304 -5.59 46.94 -26.17
N GLY A 305 -6.23 47.79 -25.37
CA GLY A 305 -7.60 47.65 -24.81
C GLY A 305 -7.98 46.46 -23.91
N ASP A 306 -7.65 45.23 -24.30
CA ASP A 306 -7.90 43.98 -23.58
C ASP A 306 -6.56 43.36 -23.18
N ARG A 307 -6.00 43.86 -22.07
CA ARG A 307 -4.86 43.21 -21.42
C ARG A 307 -5.37 41.88 -20.88
N GLY A 308 -4.93 40.76 -21.47
CA GLY A 308 -5.22 39.43 -20.94
C GLY A 308 -4.76 39.30 -19.48
N ASP A 309 -5.30 38.30 -18.76
CA ASP A 309 -5.05 38.06 -17.32
C ASP A 309 -3.55 37.92 -16.95
N ALA A 310 -2.67 37.72 -17.93
CA ALA A 310 -1.23 37.52 -17.76
C ALA A 310 -0.38 38.80 -17.78
N TRP A 311 -0.90 39.91 -18.30
CA TRP A 311 -0.11 41.12 -18.53
C TRP A 311 0.29 41.84 -17.24
N ASP A 312 -0.51 41.70 -16.18
CA ASP A 312 -0.20 42.22 -14.84
C ASP A 312 1.06 41.58 -14.21
N ARG A 313 1.54 40.46 -14.75
CA ARG A 313 2.73 39.75 -14.27
C ARG A 313 3.94 39.93 -15.19
N TYR A 314 3.76 39.76 -16.50
CA TYR A 314 4.87 39.82 -17.46
C TYR A 314 5.16 41.23 -17.97
N GLY A 315 4.25 42.18 -17.77
CA GLY A 315 4.43 43.57 -18.23
C GLY A 315 5.63 44.28 -17.62
N GLU A 316 6.12 43.88 -16.44
CA GLU A 316 7.33 44.43 -15.82
C GLU A 316 8.64 43.95 -16.49
N HIS A 317 8.59 42.81 -17.18
CA HIS A 317 9.73 42.19 -17.88
C HIS A 317 9.86 42.65 -19.34
N CYS A 318 8.89 43.40 -19.86
CA CYS A 318 8.92 43.87 -21.25
C CYS A 318 9.86 45.08 -21.42
N ILE A 319 10.85 44.95 -22.31
CA ILE A 319 11.87 45.98 -22.54
C ILE A 319 11.36 46.96 -23.61
N GLY A 320 11.25 48.23 -23.25
CA GLY A 320 10.79 49.27 -24.18
C GLY A 320 11.82 49.61 -25.27
N TYR A 321 11.36 50.23 -26.37
CA TYR A 321 12.21 50.57 -27.53
C TYR A 321 13.47 51.36 -27.18
N ALA A 322 13.40 52.29 -26.21
CA ALA A 322 14.54 53.12 -25.84
C ALA A 322 15.75 52.31 -25.33
N ASP A 323 15.46 51.19 -24.67
CA ASP A 323 16.46 50.32 -24.03
C ASP A 323 16.76 49.06 -24.85
N SER A 324 15.98 48.77 -25.90
CA SER A 324 16.10 47.55 -26.73
C SER A 324 16.21 47.80 -28.24
N SER A 325 16.31 49.06 -28.69
CA SER A 325 16.35 49.41 -30.13
C SER A 325 17.48 48.76 -30.95
N TYR A 326 18.46 48.17 -30.28
CA TYR A 326 19.55 47.43 -30.91
C TYR A 326 19.15 45.99 -31.28
N LEU A 327 18.15 45.40 -30.62
CA LEU A 327 17.75 44.00 -30.84
C LEU A 327 17.15 43.80 -32.24
N SER A 328 17.49 42.67 -32.88
CA SER A 328 16.98 42.30 -34.22
C SER A 328 15.47 42.05 -34.24
N ALA A 329 14.85 41.76 -33.10
CA ALA A 329 13.40 41.58 -32.96
C ALA A 329 12.57 42.80 -33.44
N TRP A 330 13.16 44.00 -33.47
CA TRP A 330 12.49 45.20 -33.99
C TRP A 330 12.42 45.27 -35.52
N GLU A 331 13.20 44.44 -36.24
CA GLU A 331 13.11 44.33 -37.70
C GLU A 331 11.76 43.72 -38.15
N ASP A 332 11.10 42.97 -37.26
CA ASP A 332 9.79 42.36 -37.49
C ASP A 332 8.61 43.30 -37.17
N LEU A 333 8.86 44.57 -36.80
CA LEU A 333 7.81 45.54 -36.54
C LEU A 333 6.97 45.80 -37.82
N PRO A 334 5.63 45.67 -37.76
CA PRO A 334 4.78 45.94 -38.91
C PRO A 334 4.95 47.37 -39.46
N GLU A 335 5.05 47.49 -40.79
CA GLU A 335 5.21 48.80 -41.44
C GLU A 335 4.07 49.76 -41.10
N GLY A 336 4.39 50.83 -40.36
CA GLY A 336 3.45 51.92 -40.04
C GLY A 336 3.05 52.00 -38.57
N ASP A 337 3.40 51.01 -37.75
CA ASP A 337 3.06 50.99 -36.33
C ASP A 337 4.06 51.82 -35.50
N PRO A 338 3.61 52.52 -34.44
CA PRO A 338 4.48 53.31 -33.60
C PRO A 338 5.24 52.43 -32.60
N THR A 339 6.56 52.64 -32.49
CA THR A 339 7.43 51.89 -31.55
C THR A 339 7.06 52.06 -30.07
N SER A 340 6.19 53.02 -29.72
CA SER A 340 5.68 53.22 -28.35
C SER A 340 4.57 52.24 -27.95
N GLU A 341 3.95 51.57 -28.93
CA GLU A 341 2.86 50.61 -28.72
C GLU A 341 3.39 49.16 -28.67
N TRP A 342 4.70 48.97 -28.72
CA TRP A 342 5.35 47.66 -28.75
C TRP A 342 6.48 47.61 -27.72
N CYS A 343 6.82 46.41 -27.26
CA CYS A 343 7.98 46.15 -26.42
C CYS A 343 8.52 44.74 -26.73
N VAL A 344 9.78 44.49 -26.34
CA VAL A 344 10.43 43.19 -26.55
C VAL A 344 10.32 42.36 -25.27
N MET A 345 9.84 41.14 -25.42
CA MET A 345 9.93 40.12 -24.39
C MET A 345 11.26 39.37 -24.55
N PRO A 346 12.11 39.33 -23.50
CA PRO A 346 13.42 38.68 -23.58
C PRO A 346 13.32 37.18 -23.83
N ALA A 347 14.28 36.63 -24.57
CA ALA A 347 14.40 35.19 -24.84
C ALA A 347 14.40 34.33 -23.57
N GLU A 348 14.95 34.82 -22.45
CA GLU A 348 14.97 34.13 -21.16
C GLU A 348 13.57 33.70 -20.67
N GLU A 349 12.55 34.52 -20.92
CA GLU A 349 11.16 34.24 -20.49
C GLU A 349 10.55 33.03 -21.22
N PHE A 350 11.12 32.64 -22.37
CA PHE A 350 10.66 31.53 -23.19
C PHE A 350 11.45 30.23 -22.97
N MET A 351 12.45 30.23 -22.07
CA MET A 351 13.35 29.09 -21.84
C MET A 351 12.65 27.78 -21.43
N ALA A 352 11.45 27.86 -20.85
CA ALA A 352 10.65 26.71 -20.44
C ALA A 352 9.72 26.17 -21.56
N TRP A 353 9.65 26.81 -22.74
CA TRP A 353 8.59 26.59 -23.72
C TRP A 353 8.88 25.49 -24.74
N GLY A 354 8.86 24.22 -24.32
CA GLY A 354 8.88 23.09 -25.27
C GLY A 354 10.02 23.14 -26.30
N ILE A 355 11.14 23.77 -25.93
CA ILE A 355 12.34 23.91 -26.73
C ILE A 355 13.07 22.57 -26.68
N TRP A 356 13.20 21.88 -27.81
CA TRP A 356 13.86 20.58 -27.88
C TRP A 356 15.13 20.67 -28.70
N GLN A 357 16.28 20.46 -28.04
CA GLN A 357 17.60 20.23 -28.66
C GLN A 357 18.35 19.11 -27.93
N PRO A 358 17.80 17.90 -27.79
CA PRO A 358 18.17 16.99 -26.71
C PRO A 358 19.60 16.40 -26.82
N THR A 359 20.27 16.60 -27.95
CA THR A 359 21.66 16.18 -28.19
C THR A 359 22.71 17.25 -27.87
N GLN A 360 22.29 18.49 -27.57
CA GLN A 360 23.17 19.64 -27.37
C GLN A 360 23.23 20.04 -25.90
N ARG A 361 24.43 20.25 -25.36
CA ARG A 361 24.61 20.66 -23.96
C ARG A 361 24.23 22.13 -23.75
N HIS A 362 24.60 22.99 -24.69
CA HIS A 362 24.20 24.39 -24.76
C HIS A 362 23.11 24.55 -25.82
N LEU A 363 22.17 25.49 -25.63
CA LEU A 363 21.20 25.80 -26.69
C LEU A 363 21.94 26.43 -27.85
N VAL A 364 21.76 25.90 -29.05
CA VAL A 364 22.34 26.41 -30.29
C VAL A 364 21.44 27.50 -30.86
N ASP A 365 22.03 28.61 -31.33
CA ASP A 365 21.35 29.74 -31.98
C ASP A 365 21.19 29.50 -33.50
N PHE A 366 20.26 28.63 -33.89
CA PHE A 366 19.88 28.37 -35.27
C PHE A 366 19.28 29.58 -36.01
N ALA A 367 18.68 30.55 -35.31
CA ALA A 367 18.10 31.74 -35.93
C ALA A 367 19.10 32.90 -36.10
N ASN A 368 20.35 32.72 -35.66
CA ASN A 368 21.39 33.76 -35.68
C ASN A 368 20.98 35.06 -34.96
N VAL A 369 20.22 34.93 -33.87
CA VAL A 369 19.78 36.09 -33.06
C VAL A 369 20.98 36.83 -32.48
N ASN A 370 22.06 36.11 -32.15
CA ASN A 370 23.28 36.73 -31.65
C ASN A 370 24.15 37.37 -32.74
N GLY A 371 23.82 37.20 -34.01
CA GLY A 371 24.60 37.72 -35.14
C GLY A 371 26.02 37.14 -35.21
N HIS A 372 26.17 35.85 -34.89
CA HIS A 372 27.45 35.14 -34.88
C HIS A 372 27.87 34.64 -36.27
N ILE A 373 26.92 34.52 -37.20
CA ILE A 373 27.16 34.22 -38.61
C ILE A 373 27.33 35.54 -39.37
N ASP A 374 28.55 35.81 -39.84
CA ASP A 374 28.89 36.98 -40.65
C ASP A 374 29.68 36.56 -41.90
N PRO A 375 28.97 36.24 -43.00
CA PRO A 375 29.62 35.84 -44.25
C PRO A 375 30.49 36.94 -44.86
N GLY A 376 30.27 38.22 -44.50
CA GLY A 376 31.07 39.34 -45.01
C GLY A 376 32.50 39.37 -44.46
N ASN A 377 32.71 38.80 -43.26
CA ASN A 377 34.00 38.67 -42.60
C ASN A 377 34.52 37.21 -42.58
N GLU A 378 33.93 36.32 -43.39
CA GLU A 378 34.26 34.89 -43.44
C GLU A 378 34.12 34.19 -42.07
N LEU A 379 33.25 34.70 -41.18
CA LEU A 379 33.10 34.19 -39.81
C LEU A 379 31.86 33.31 -39.69
N ASN A 380 32.04 32.05 -39.27
CA ASN A 380 31.00 31.05 -39.01
C ASN A 380 30.02 30.78 -40.17
N GLY A 381 30.19 31.39 -41.34
CA GLY A 381 29.34 31.11 -42.48
C GLY A 381 29.88 31.61 -43.80
N ALA A 382 29.39 30.98 -44.85
CA ALA A 382 29.67 31.34 -46.24
C ALA A 382 28.35 31.33 -47.02
N PHE A 383 28.05 32.44 -47.68
CA PHE A 383 26.87 32.57 -48.53
C PHE A 383 27.28 33.13 -49.89
N HIS A 384 26.81 32.49 -50.95
CA HIS A 384 27.00 33.00 -52.29
C HIS A 384 25.78 32.70 -53.14
N GLU A 385 25.21 33.73 -53.75
CA GLU A 385 24.16 33.62 -54.77
C GLU A 385 24.68 34.21 -56.08
N HIS A 386 24.51 33.47 -57.17
CA HIS A 386 24.88 33.91 -58.50
C HIS A 386 23.75 33.66 -59.49
N THR A 387 23.52 34.63 -60.38
CA THR A 387 22.51 34.54 -61.43
C THR A 387 23.18 34.62 -62.80
N TYR A 388 22.92 33.65 -63.66
CA TYR A 388 23.40 33.63 -65.04
C TYR A 388 22.29 33.20 -66.01
N THR A 389 22.50 33.46 -67.30
CA THR A 389 21.58 33.06 -68.38
C THR A 389 22.20 32.00 -69.28
N GLY A 390 21.35 31.25 -70.01
CA GLY A 390 21.79 30.24 -70.98
C GLY A 390 22.37 30.83 -72.28
N PHE A 391 22.79 29.96 -73.19
CA PHE A 391 23.30 30.34 -74.52
C PHE A 391 22.33 29.88 -75.61
N GLN A 392 22.04 30.74 -76.60
CA GLN A 392 21.20 30.38 -77.76
C GLN A 392 21.68 29.14 -78.55
N ASP A 393 22.96 28.77 -78.42
CA ASP A 393 23.56 27.61 -79.09
C ASP A 393 23.38 26.28 -78.31
N GLY A 394 22.73 26.29 -77.13
CA GLY A 394 22.55 25.11 -76.28
C GLY A 394 23.85 24.57 -75.67
N ARG A 395 24.85 25.43 -75.48
CA ARG A 395 26.12 25.07 -74.81
C ARG A 395 25.95 25.06 -73.29
N ASP A 396 26.63 24.14 -72.64
CA ASP A 396 26.64 24.05 -71.18
C ASP A 396 27.25 25.32 -70.56
N THR A 397 26.57 25.85 -69.54
CA THR A 397 27.10 26.93 -68.70
C THR A 397 27.55 26.33 -67.38
N GLY A 398 28.83 26.48 -67.07
CA GLY A 398 29.43 26.08 -65.80
C GLY A 398 29.80 27.30 -64.96
N TYR A 399 29.53 27.23 -63.67
CA TYR A 399 29.99 28.19 -62.66
C TYR A 399 30.75 27.44 -61.58
N GLU A 400 31.91 27.96 -61.17
CA GLU A 400 32.72 27.42 -60.08
C GLU A 400 33.14 28.56 -59.17
N ARG A 401 32.99 28.36 -57.86
CA ARG A 401 33.34 29.32 -56.83
C ARG A 401 33.78 28.58 -55.58
N THR A 402 34.81 29.10 -54.92
CA THR A 402 35.23 28.64 -53.60
C THR A 402 35.06 29.80 -52.63
N GLU A 403 34.35 29.57 -51.54
CA GLU A 403 34.27 30.49 -50.40
C GLU A 403 35.02 29.87 -49.21
N ASN A 404 35.67 30.71 -48.42
CA ASN A 404 36.32 30.30 -47.19
C ASN A 404 35.48 30.75 -46.00
N LEU A 405 35.57 30.00 -44.90
CA LEU A 405 35.11 30.44 -43.60
C LEU A 405 36.08 30.03 -42.50
N PHE A 406 36.01 30.73 -41.39
CA PHE A 406 36.62 30.38 -40.12
C PHE A 406 35.51 30.06 -39.12
N VAL A 407 35.54 28.86 -38.56
CA VAL A 407 34.63 28.47 -37.47
C VAL A 407 35.27 28.92 -36.17
N GLU A 408 34.61 29.83 -35.47
CA GLU A 408 35.13 30.38 -34.22
C GLU A 408 35.01 29.38 -33.07
N ASP A 409 36.04 29.32 -32.23
CA ASP A 409 36.00 28.58 -30.96
C ASP A 409 35.60 29.53 -29.82
N ILE A 410 34.37 29.33 -29.33
CA ILE A 410 33.84 30.06 -28.18
C ILE A 410 33.57 29.15 -26.98
N GLY A 411 34.00 27.88 -27.00
CA GLY A 411 33.87 26.96 -25.86
C GLY A 411 33.35 25.56 -26.18
N ASP A 412 32.79 25.33 -27.38
CA ASP A 412 32.38 24.00 -27.85
C ASP A 412 33.38 23.50 -28.92
N ASP A 413 33.95 22.30 -28.71
CA ASP A 413 34.98 21.71 -29.59
C ASP A 413 34.45 21.44 -31.02
N GLU A 414 33.17 21.11 -31.16
CA GLU A 414 32.48 20.86 -32.43
C GLU A 414 31.17 21.65 -32.49
N VAL A 415 30.86 22.24 -33.65
CA VAL A 415 29.61 23.00 -33.88
C VAL A 415 28.75 22.40 -34.99
N ILE A 416 27.43 22.45 -34.79
CA ILE A 416 26.47 22.04 -35.82
C ILE A 416 26.59 22.99 -37.01
N THR A 417 26.76 22.42 -38.19
CA THR A 417 26.91 23.16 -39.43
C THR A 417 25.95 22.64 -40.49
N ASP A 418 25.12 23.53 -41.03
CA ASP A 418 24.29 23.20 -42.19
C ASP A 418 24.99 23.61 -43.48
N VAL A 419 25.14 22.64 -44.38
CA VAL A 419 25.59 22.86 -45.76
C VAL A 419 24.43 22.62 -46.70
N GLY A 420 24.22 23.55 -47.61
CA GLY A 420 23.11 23.49 -48.55
C GLY A 420 23.45 24.19 -49.84
N CYS A 421 22.71 23.81 -50.87
CA CYS A 421 22.63 24.58 -52.10
C CYS A 421 21.20 25.05 -52.31
N SER A 422 21.05 25.99 -53.22
CA SER A 422 19.76 26.36 -53.76
C SER A 422 19.86 26.45 -55.27
N PHE A 423 18.75 26.09 -55.92
CA PHE A 423 18.64 26.08 -57.35
C PHE A 423 17.25 26.55 -57.74
N ARG A 424 17.15 27.64 -58.51
CA ARG A 424 15.88 28.20 -58.99
C ARG A 424 16.04 28.68 -60.43
N THR A 425 14.99 28.47 -61.23
CA THR A 425 14.90 28.99 -62.60
C THR A 425 13.69 29.90 -62.75
N SER A 426 13.78 30.87 -63.65
CA SER A 426 12.62 31.72 -64.00
C SER A 426 11.50 30.94 -64.70
N VAL A 427 11.79 29.76 -65.26
CA VAL A 427 10.84 28.86 -65.93
C VAL A 427 10.89 27.46 -65.32
N ARG A 428 9.74 26.90 -64.96
CA ARG A 428 9.64 25.56 -64.38
C ARG A 428 10.07 24.48 -65.38
N ASN A 429 10.93 23.56 -64.94
CA ASN A 429 11.38 22.39 -65.71
C ASN A 429 12.18 22.73 -66.98
N ALA A 430 12.98 23.81 -66.92
CA ALA A 430 13.92 24.18 -67.98
C ALA A 430 15.28 23.48 -67.74
N GLY A 431 15.88 22.90 -68.78
CA GLY A 431 17.24 22.35 -68.75
C GLY A 431 17.46 21.11 -67.87
N VAL A 432 18.72 20.66 -67.85
CA VAL A 432 19.25 19.68 -66.89
C VAL A 432 20.35 20.37 -66.10
N HIS A 433 20.30 20.24 -64.77
CA HIS A 433 21.16 20.96 -63.86
C HIS A 433 21.86 19.98 -62.94
N THR A 434 23.16 20.20 -62.75
CA THR A 434 23.98 19.43 -61.81
C THR A 434 24.69 20.41 -60.89
N GLN A 435 24.71 20.08 -59.59
CA GLN A 435 25.43 20.84 -58.59
C GLN A 435 26.36 19.88 -57.83
N SER A 436 27.56 20.37 -57.53
CA SER A 436 28.50 19.68 -56.65
C SER A 436 29.06 20.64 -55.63
N LEU A 437 29.03 20.22 -54.37
CA LEU A 437 29.58 20.93 -53.23
C LEU A 437 30.67 20.06 -52.63
N VAL A 438 31.83 20.62 -52.34
CA VAL A 438 32.95 19.93 -51.69
C VAL A 438 33.45 20.82 -50.57
N LEU A 439 33.31 20.35 -49.33
CA LEU A 439 33.81 20.99 -48.13
C LEU A 439 35.17 20.40 -47.77
N MET A 440 36.18 21.26 -47.62
CA MET A 440 37.55 20.88 -47.27
C MET A 440 38.03 21.57 -45.99
N ASP A 441 38.87 20.88 -45.22
CA ASP A 441 39.54 21.43 -44.03
C ASP A 441 40.78 22.29 -44.39
N SER A 442 41.43 22.84 -43.37
CA SER A 442 42.66 23.64 -43.49
C SER A 442 43.87 22.87 -44.06
N SER A 443 43.77 21.53 -44.16
CA SER A 443 44.77 20.61 -44.69
C SER A 443 44.41 20.07 -46.09
N ASP A 444 43.41 20.64 -46.75
CA ASP A 444 42.86 20.22 -48.05
C ASP A 444 42.25 18.78 -48.06
N ASN A 445 41.85 18.24 -46.90
CA ASN A 445 41.11 16.98 -46.84
C ASN A 445 39.62 17.23 -47.07
N VAL A 446 38.98 16.36 -47.86
CA VAL A 446 37.53 16.42 -48.08
C VAL A 446 36.80 15.92 -46.84
N VAL A 447 36.08 16.84 -46.17
CA VAL A 447 35.25 16.57 -44.99
C VAL A 447 33.86 16.08 -45.42
N TRP A 448 33.30 16.68 -46.46
CA TRP A 448 32.00 16.31 -47.02
C TRP A 448 31.92 16.67 -48.51
N SER A 449 31.15 15.89 -49.27
CA SER A 449 30.90 16.20 -50.69
C SER A 449 29.52 15.74 -51.14
N LEU A 450 28.86 16.57 -51.94
CA LEU A 450 27.64 16.26 -52.67
C LEU A 450 27.91 16.37 -54.17
N SER A 451 27.38 15.43 -54.95
CA SER A 451 27.40 15.51 -56.42
C SER A 451 26.14 14.86 -56.99
N GLY A 452 25.33 15.61 -57.74
CA GLY A 452 24.13 15.05 -58.36
C GLY A 452 23.24 16.07 -59.05
N ASP A 453 22.09 15.56 -59.50
CA ASP A 453 21.03 16.31 -60.18
C ASP A 453 20.03 16.93 -59.16
N GLU A 454 20.08 16.47 -57.92
CA GLU A 454 19.27 16.97 -56.80
C GLU A 454 20.16 17.70 -55.80
N CYS A 455 19.74 18.90 -55.43
CA CYS A 455 20.39 19.69 -54.42
C CYS A 455 19.82 19.33 -53.05
N GLU A 456 20.63 18.69 -52.22
CA GLU A 456 20.27 18.29 -50.86
C GLU A 456 20.96 19.21 -49.84
N THR A 457 20.29 19.40 -48.70
CA THR A 457 20.87 20.02 -47.51
C THR A 457 21.37 18.93 -46.58
N ALA A 458 22.56 19.09 -46.02
CA ALA A 458 23.13 18.19 -45.02
C ALA A 458 23.51 18.95 -43.76
N THR A 459 23.50 18.24 -42.64
CA THR A 459 23.92 18.74 -41.34
C THR A 459 25.15 17.97 -40.90
N LEU A 460 26.19 18.69 -40.51
CA LEU A 460 27.51 18.18 -40.19
C LEU A 460 27.94 18.74 -38.82
N LYS A 461 28.98 18.14 -38.22
CA LYS A 461 29.71 18.73 -37.10
C LYS A 461 31.10 19.10 -37.59
N LEU A 462 31.49 20.36 -37.38
CA LEU A 462 32.80 20.87 -37.75
C LEU A 462 33.58 21.23 -36.48
N ASP A 463 34.88 20.95 -36.48
CA ASP A 463 35.78 21.37 -35.41
C ASP A 463 35.85 22.90 -35.35
N SER A 464 35.73 23.44 -34.14
CA SER A 464 35.87 24.86 -33.85
C SER A 464 37.33 25.31 -33.88
N GLY A 465 37.58 26.58 -34.20
CA GLY A 465 38.92 27.16 -34.28
C GLY A 465 39.70 26.83 -35.57
N GLU A 466 39.04 26.19 -36.54
CA GLU A 466 39.60 25.78 -37.82
C GLU A 466 38.99 26.58 -39.00
N SER A 467 39.73 26.64 -40.10
CA SER A 467 39.25 27.23 -41.36
C SER A 467 38.82 26.14 -42.33
N TYR A 468 37.70 26.37 -43.01
CA TYR A 468 37.16 25.48 -44.03
C TYR A 468 36.99 26.21 -45.35
N SER A 469 37.05 25.46 -46.45
CA SER A 469 36.75 25.97 -47.78
C SER A 469 35.63 25.16 -48.43
N LEU A 470 34.59 25.85 -48.92
CA LEU A 470 33.48 25.26 -49.64
C LEU A 470 33.63 25.56 -51.12
N SER A 471 33.95 24.53 -51.90
CA SER A 471 33.98 24.61 -53.36
C SER A 471 32.65 24.19 -53.94
N PHE A 472 32.04 25.07 -54.71
CA PHE A 472 30.75 24.88 -55.37
C PHE A 472 30.92 24.97 -56.88
N MET A 473 30.44 23.94 -57.57
CA MET A 473 30.37 23.90 -59.02
C MET A 473 28.94 23.60 -59.45
N SER A 474 28.41 24.39 -60.39
CA SER A 474 27.11 24.17 -60.99
C SER A 474 27.25 24.13 -62.51
N THR A 475 26.71 23.07 -63.13
CA THR A 475 26.65 22.93 -64.59
C THR A 475 25.22 22.81 -65.05
N SER A 476 24.87 23.60 -66.06
CA SER A 476 23.53 23.74 -66.60
C SER A 476 23.54 23.49 -68.10
N ALA A 477 22.76 22.51 -68.56
CA ALA A 477 22.63 22.10 -69.96
C ALA A 477 21.21 22.36 -70.51
N ASP A 478 21.09 22.53 -71.82
CA ASP A 478 19.81 22.75 -72.54
C ASP A 478 19.00 23.99 -72.08
N ILE A 479 19.69 25.12 -71.85
CA ILE A 479 19.08 26.38 -71.39
C ILE A 479 19.25 27.51 -72.41
N ASP A 480 18.15 28.18 -72.69
CA ASP A 480 18.09 29.34 -73.60
C ASP A 480 18.51 30.66 -72.90
N ASP A 481 18.86 31.68 -73.67
CA ASP A 481 19.26 33.00 -73.16
C ASP A 481 18.12 33.79 -72.49
N THR A 482 16.89 33.29 -72.59
CA THR A 482 15.67 33.83 -71.98
C THR A 482 15.38 33.30 -70.57
N VAL A 483 16.10 32.27 -70.12
CA VAL A 483 15.91 31.66 -68.79
C VAL A 483 17.01 32.16 -67.85
N GLU A 484 16.59 32.70 -66.71
CA GLU A 484 17.49 33.07 -65.61
C GLU A 484 17.64 31.87 -64.68
N VAL A 485 18.89 31.52 -64.40
CA VAL A 485 19.28 30.46 -63.47
C VAL A 485 19.90 31.12 -62.25
N ILE A 486 19.26 30.94 -61.10
CA ILE A 486 19.71 31.43 -59.80
C ILE A 486 20.25 30.22 -59.04
N ILE A 487 21.54 30.28 -58.71
CA ILE A 487 22.24 29.26 -57.94
C ILE A 487 22.70 29.87 -56.63
N GLY A 488 22.54 29.12 -55.54
CA GLY A 488 23.02 29.52 -54.24
C GLY A 488 23.78 28.40 -53.55
N MET A 489 24.71 28.78 -52.69
CA MET A 489 25.29 27.91 -51.67
C MET A 489 25.21 28.60 -50.32
N THR A 490 24.97 27.80 -49.29
CA THR A 490 24.89 28.23 -47.89
C THR A 490 25.70 27.26 -47.06
N LEU A 491 26.56 27.81 -46.21
CA LEU A 491 27.23 27.08 -45.15
C LEU A 491 27.10 27.90 -43.88
N ASN A 492 26.42 27.37 -42.88
CA ASN A 492 26.13 28.06 -41.63
C ASN A 492 26.59 27.19 -40.47
N ALA A 493 27.67 27.59 -39.80
CA ALA A 493 28.12 26.99 -38.55
C ALA A 493 27.49 27.76 -37.39
N TYR A 494 26.62 27.08 -36.64
CA TYR A 494 25.82 27.68 -35.59
C TYR A 494 26.58 27.68 -34.25
N GLN A 495 26.44 28.77 -33.50
CA GLN A 495 27.08 28.94 -32.19
C GLN A 495 26.06 28.86 -31.05
N PRO A 496 26.49 28.58 -29.81
CA PRO A 496 25.64 28.68 -28.62
C PRO A 496 24.90 30.02 -28.49
N LEU A 497 23.64 29.94 -28.09
CA LEU A 497 22.80 31.07 -27.73
C LEU A 497 23.35 31.74 -26.47
N MET A 498 23.53 33.06 -26.55
CA MET A 498 24.05 33.88 -25.47
C MET A 498 23.04 34.95 -25.05
N LEU A 499 22.81 35.08 -23.74
CA LEU A 499 21.88 36.06 -23.18
C LEU A 499 22.61 37.10 -22.32
N ALA A 500 22.09 38.33 -22.34
CA ALA A 500 22.53 39.44 -21.52
C ALA A 500 21.98 39.30 -20.08
N GLY A 501 22.48 40.15 -19.17
CA GLY A 501 22.01 40.17 -17.77
C GLY A 501 20.56 40.64 -17.58
N ASP A 502 19.90 41.12 -18.63
CA ASP A 502 18.46 41.45 -18.68
C ASP A 502 17.62 40.38 -19.39
N GLY A 503 18.23 39.25 -19.76
CA GLY A 503 17.58 38.09 -20.38
C GLY A 503 17.41 38.16 -21.90
N SER A 504 17.81 39.27 -22.55
CA SER A 504 17.73 39.44 -24.01
C SER A 504 18.92 38.81 -24.74
N ALA A 505 18.79 38.50 -26.03
CA ALA A 505 19.89 37.96 -26.81
C ALA A 505 20.95 39.03 -27.11
N ILE A 506 22.23 38.72 -26.87
CA ILE A 506 23.32 39.67 -27.14
C ILE A 506 23.63 39.77 -28.63
N LEU A 507 23.91 40.96 -29.14
CA LEU A 507 24.50 41.11 -30.48
C LEU A 507 26.03 41.14 -30.40
N ARG A 508 26.67 40.22 -31.12
CA ARG A 508 28.14 40.07 -31.17
C ARG A 508 28.86 41.33 -31.67
N SER A 509 28.20 42.13 -32.51
CA SER A 509 28.77 43.33 -33.14
C SER A 509 28.89 44.54 -32.19
N GLU A 510 28.22 44.52 -31.03
CA GLU A 510 28.08 45.69 -30.16
C GLU A 510 29.07 45.76 -28.99
N GLY A 511 29.83 44.69 -28.75
CA GLY A 511 30.78 44.61 -27.65
C GLY A 511 32.06 43.85 -28.01
N ASN A 512 33.14 44.14 -27.28
CA ASN A 512 34.39 43.39 -27.41
C ASN A 512 34.47 42.39 -26.25
N TRP A 513 33.97 41.18 -26.49
CA TRP A 513 33.82 40.13 -25.49
C TRP A 513 35.00 39.15 -25.56
N GLY A 514 35.59 38.79 -24.42
CA GLY A 514 36.59 37.71 -24.38
C GLY A 514 35.91 36.34 -24.43
N SER A 515 36.62 35.30 -24.88
CA SER A 515 36.11 33.92 -24.91
C SER A 515 35.57 33.44 -23.55
N GLY A 516 36.27 33.77 -22.46
CA GLY A 516 35.82 33.42 -21.11
C GLY A 516 34.59 34.21 -20.61
N ASP A 517 34.31 35.41 -21.15
CA ASP A 517 33.09 36.15 -20.81
C ASP A 517 31.89 35.54 -21.56
N LEU A 518 32.09 35.15 -22.82
CA LEU A 518 31.09 34.53 -23.68
C LEU A 518 30.65 33.16 -23.16
N GLU A 519 31.60 32.35 -22.67
CA GLU A 519 31.33 31.03 -22.05
C GLU A 519 30.36 31.17 -20.86
N THR A 520 30.45 32.25 -20.07
CA THR A 520 29.53 32.48 -18.93
C THR A 520 28.15 32.97 -19.32
N MET A 521 27.97 33.44 -20.55
CA MET A 521 26.70 33.94 -21.10
C MET A 521 25.95 32.88 -21.91
N MET A 522 26.58 31.73 -22.15
CA MET A 522 25.96 30.58 -22.83
C MET A 522 24.80 30.04 -22.02
N VAL A 523 23.74 29.67 -22.73
CA VAL A 523 22.56 29.10 -22.11
C VAL A 523 22.67 27.58 -22.05
N GLU A 524 22.65 27.01 -20.84
CA GLU A 524 22.54 25.57 -20.64
C GLU A 524 21.20 25.06 -21.19
N ASN A 525 21.23 23.97 -21.97
CA ASN A 525 20.03 23.42 -22.56
C ASN A 525 19.21 22.63 -21.55
N PRO A 526 17.97 23.05 -21.22
CA PRO A 526 17.12 22.36 -20.27
C PRO A 526 16.60 21.00 -20.78
N THR A 527 16.76 20.70 -22.07
CA THR A 527 16.36 19.42 -22.70
C THR A 527 17.52 18.48 -23.03
N PHE A 528 18.74 18.82 -22.66
CA PHE A 528 19.90 17.95 -22.84
C PHE A 528 19.66 16.59 -22.17
N GLU A 529 19.86 15.49 -22.94
CA GLU A 529 19.61 14.10 -22.53
C GLU A 529 18.16 13.81 -22.06
N LYS A 530 17.19 14.66 -22.42
CA LYS A 530 15.77 14.38 -22.17
C LYS A 530 15.12 13.80 -23.42
N ASN A 531 14.49 12.64 -23.27
CA ASN A 531 13.76 12.03 -24.38
C ASN A 531 12.42 12.76 -24.62
N PRO A 532 12.15 13.30 -25.82
CA PRO A 532 10.88 13.96 -26.15
C PRO A 532 9.67 13.02 -26.09
N LYS A 533 9.88 11.70 -26.16
CA LYS A 533 8.87 10.66 -25.97
C LYS A 533 8.94 10.00 -24.58
N SER A 534 9.70 10.57 -23.63
CA SER A 534 9.86 10.02 -22.27
C SER A 534 8.52 9.77 -21.58
N LEU A 535 7.55 10.66 -21.77
CA LEU A 535 6.22 10.55 -21.17
C LEU A 535 5.42 9.37 -21.73
N ASP A 536 5.44 9.15 -23.05
CA ASP A 536 4.83 7.98 -23.67
C ASP A 536 5.50 6.67 -23.19
N ALA A 537 6.83 6.66 -23.05
CA ALA A 537 7.56 5.52 -22.50
C ALA A 537 7.22 5.24 -21.02
N LYS A 538 7.12 6.28 -20.18
CA LYS A 538 6.68 6.19 -18.77
C LYS A 538 5.27 5.62 -18.67
N LEU A 539 4.38 6.04 -19.55
CA LEU A 539 3.00 5.56 -19.55
C LEU A 539 2.90 4.12 -20.04
N ILE A 540 3.66 3.72 -21.07
CA ILE A 540 3.77 2.32 -21.50
C ILE A 540 4.27 1.44 -20.35
N TYR A 541 5.29 1.91 -19.63
CA TYR A 541 5.78 1.25 -18.42
C TYR A 541 4.67 1.11 -17.35
N SER A 542 3.86 2.16 -17.18
CA SER A 542 2.80 2.21 -16.19
C SER A 542 1.66 1.20 -16.40
N LEU A 543 1.49 0.72 -17.64
CA LEU A 543 0.49 -0.29 -18.00
C LEU A 543 0.75 -1.68 -17.41
N PHE A 544 2.00 -1.98 -17.05
CA PHE A 544 2.40 -3.33 -16.65
C PHE A 544 2.92 -3.38 -15.22
N VAL A 545 4.05 -2.72 -14.95
CA VAL A 545 4.79 -2.92 -13.69
C VAL A 545 4.01 -2.40 -12.47
N PRO A 546 3.44 -1.18 -12.48
CA PRO A 546 2.62 -0.69 -11.37
C PRO A 546 1.35 -1.51 -11.13
N CYS A 547 0.74 -2.04 -12.19
CA CYS A 547 -0.44 -2.90 -12.09
C CYS A 547 -0.13 -4.16 -11.28
N LEU A 548 1.03 -4.77 -11.52
CA LEU A 548 1.54 -5.89 -10.73
C LEU A 548 1.86 -5.47 -9.28
N GLY A 549 2.39 -4.27 -9.07
CA GLY A 549 2.63 -3.71 -7.73
C GLY A 549 1.34 -3.53 -6.91
N PHE A 550 0.29 -3.00 -7.53
CA PHE A 550 -1.03 -2.91 -6.91
C PHE A 550 -1.60 -4.30 -6.60
N GLY A 551 -1.45 -5.25 -7.53
CA GLY A 551 -1.77 -6.65 -7.29
C GLY A 551 -1.02 -7.24 -6.09
N ALA A 552 0.28 -6.97 -5.97
CA ALA A 552 1.09 -7.43 -4.85
C ALA A 552 0.60 -6.88 -3.51
N LEU A 553 0.20 -5.61 -3.46
CA LEU A 553 -0.37 -4.98 -2.26
C LEU A 553 -1.67 -5.69 -1.85
N VAL A 554 -2.59 -5.89 -2.80
CA VAL A 554 -3.85 -6.60 -2.57
C VAL A 554 -3.58 -8.04 -2.12
N TYR A 555 -2.65 -8.74 -2.77
CA TYR A 555 -2.25 -10.09 -2.38
C TYR A 555 -1.71 -10.13 -0.94
N MET A 556 -0.86 -9.18 -0.57
CA MET A 556 -0.30 -9.10 0.78
C MET A 556 -1.36 -8.81 1.83
N ALA A 557 -2.29 -7.89 1.56
CA ALA A 557 -3.41 -7.56 2.45
C ALA A 557 -4.37 -8.74 2.61
N LEU A 558 -4.76 -9.40 1.51
CA LEU A 558 -5.59 -10.59 1.55
C LEU A 558 -4.89 -11.74 2.28
N ARG A 559 -3.58 -11.91 2.09
CA ARG A 559 -2.80 -12.95 2.77
C ARG A 559 -2.51 -12.64 4.23
N SER A 560 -2.50 -11.38 4.66
CA SER A 560 -2.45 -11.05 6.09
C SER A 560 -3.78 -11.35 6.77
N MET A 561 -4.91 -11.09 6.09
CA MET A 561 -6.24 -11.46 6.58
C MET A 561 -6.44 -12.99 6.60
N ALA A 562 -5.91 -13.72 5.60
CA ALA A 562 -5.97 -15.18 5.52
C ALA A 562 -5.06 -15.92 6.53
N ARG A 563 -4.23 -15.21 7.31
CA ARG A 563 -3.48 -15.82 8.43
C ARG A 563 -4.31 -15.94 9.71
N GLY A 564 -5.57 -15.52 9.69
CA GLY A 564 -6.52 -15.76 10.77
C GLY A 564 -7.04 -17.20 10.83
N TYR A 565 -8.02 -17.41 11.70
CA TYR A 565 -8.72 -18.64 12.08
C TYR A 565 -8.86 -19.75 11.00
N GLU A 566 -8.99 -19.43 9.71
CA GLU A 566 -9.05 -20.40 8.62
C GLU A 566 -7.83 -21.35 8.55
N TRP A 567 -6.64 -20.89 8.96
CA TRP A 567 -5.44 -21.74 9.01
C TRP A 567 -5.51 -22.81 10.11
N GLU A 568 -5.98 -22.44 11.30
CA GLU A 568 -6.17 -23.38 12.42
C GLU A 568 -7.14 -24.50 12.05
N MET A 569 -8.11 -24.25 11.16
CA MET A 569 -9.08 -25.27 10.74
C MET A 569 -8.59 -26.29 9.77
N ASN A 570 -7.68 -25.91 8.88
CA ASN A 570 -7.19 -26.85 7.90
C ASN A 570 -6.43 -28.00 8.57
N LYS A 571 -6.16 -27.88 9.89
CA LYS A 571 -5.69 -28.97 10.75
C LYS A 571 -6.81 -29.95 11.13
N CYS A 572 -8.07 -29.53 11.22
CA CYS A 572 -9.19 -30.37 11.64
C CYS A 572 -9.58 -31.39 10.55
N TYR A 573 -9.67 -32.66 10.93
CA TYR A 573 -10.11 -33.75 10.04
C TYR A 573 -11.42 -34.42 10.47
N GLY A 574 -12.13 -33.86 11.47
CA GLY A 574 -13.49 -34.27 11.84
C GLY A 574 -13.59 -35.57 12.64
N CYS A 575 -12.76 -35.75 13.68
CA CYS A 575 -12.78 -36.92 14.57
C CYS A 575 -13.74 -36.82 15.76
N ASP A 576 -14.46 -35.71 15.91
CA ASP A 576 -15.49 -35.43 16.94
C ASP A 576 -15.10 -35.56 18.43
N LEU A 577 -13.83 -35.84 18.75
CA LEU A 577 -13.33 -35.89 20.14
C LEU A 577 -13.60 -34.62 20.95
N CYS A 578 -13.53 -33.46 20.30
CA CYS A 578 -13.82 -32.19 20.93
C CYS A 578 -15.31 -32.04 21.30
N ASP A 579 -16.22 -32.81 20.69
CA ASP A 579 -17.66 -32.80 20.95
C ASP A 579 -18.00 -33.63 22.18
N ASP A 580 -17.38 -34.80 22.28
CA ASP A 580 -17.46 -35.64 23.48
C ASP A 580 -16.90 -34.93 24.72
N ALA A 581 -15.85 -34.12 24.55
CA ALA A 581 -15.26 -33.34 25.64
C ALA A 581 -16.03 -32.07 26.01
N CYS A 582 -17.01 -31.64 25.21
CA CYS A 582 -17.67 -30.34 25.40
C CYS A 582 -18.75 -30.40 26.50
N PRO A 583 -18.60 -29.69 27.64
CA PRO A 583 -19.57 -29.74 28.74
C PRO A 583 -20.94 -29.15 28.36
N VAL A 584 -21.00 -28.28 27.35
CA VAL A 584 -22.26 -27.69 26.86
C VAL A 584 -23.26 -28.77 26.37
N ARG A 585 -22.77 -29.96 26.02
CA ARG A 585 -23.58 -31.12 25.63
C ARG A 585 -24.62 -31.51 26.69
N LEU A 586 -24.31 -31.30 27.97
CA LEU A 586 -25.14 -31.76 29.09
C LEU A 586 -26.50 -31.06 29.19
N PHE A 587 -26.64 -29.86 28.60
CA PHE A 587 -27.89 -29.11 28.66
C PHE A 587 -28.46 -28.69 27.31
N ASN A 588 -27.68 -28.72 26.22
CA ASN A 588 -28.18 -28.36 24.89
C ASN A 588 -28.69 -29.54 24.04
N ALA A 589 -28.68 -30.76 24.59
CA ALA A 589 -29.33 -31.99 24.11
C ALA A 589 -29.25 -32.29 22.59
N GLY A 590 -28.22 -31.83 21.88
CA GLY A 590 -28.05 -32.02 20.43
C GLY A 590 -26.59 -32.05 19.97
N ASP A 591 -26.36 -32.49 18.72
CA ASP A 591 -25.07 -32.59 17.99
C ASP A 591 -24.41 -31.22 17.81
N LYS A 592 -23.41 -30.84 18.64
CA LYS A 592 -23.09 -29.42 18.83
C LYS A 592 -21.62 -29.04 19.05
N LEU A 593 -20.71 -29.61 18.25
CA LEU A 593 -19.55 -28.85 17.74
C LEU A 593 -19.88 -27.99 16.52
N ASN A 594 -21.14 -28.07 16.10
CA ASN A 594 -21.81 -27.12 15.23
C ASN A 594 -21.75 -25.66 15.71
N ILE A 595 -21.47 -25.34 16.99
CA ILE A 595 -21.25 -23.93 17.38
C ILE A 595 -20.03 -23.37 16.64
N ILE A 596 -18.91 -24.10 16.66
CA ILE A 596 -17.67 -23.67 16.01
C ILE A 596 -17.79 -23.92 14.51
N TYR A 597 -18.31 -25.08 14.09
CA TYR A 597 -18.43 -25.50 12.69
C TYR A 597 -19.57 -24.80 11.89
N ASN A 598 -20.65 -24.32 12.52
CA ASN A 598 -21.68 -23.52 11.83
C ASN A 598 -21.37 -22.04 11.89
N THR A 599 -20.88 -21.52 13.02
CA THR A 599 -20.29 -20.17 13.04
C THR A 599 -19.16 -20.06 12.01
N TRP A 600 -18.45 -21.18 11.75
CA TRP A 600 -17.47 -21.35 10.67
C TRP A 600 -18.04 -21.09 9.29
N ASN A 601 -19.17 -21.75 8.99
CA ASN A 601 -19.84 -21.69 7.70
C ASN A 601 -20.79 -20.49 7.61
N ASN A 602 -20.83 -19.67 8.67
CA ASN A 602 -21.78 -18.58 8.85
C ASN A 602 -23.24 -19.06 8.77
N GLU A 603 -23.45 -20.32 9.14
CA GLU A 603 -24.72 -20.97 9.32
C GLU A 603 -25.09 -20.79 10.81
N ASP A 604 -26.32 -20.36 11.09
CA ASP A 604 -26.82 -20.28 12.47
C ASP A 604 -27.79 -21.45 12.66
N ASP A 605 -27.39 -22.44 13.45
CA ASP A 605 -28.25 -23.58 13.82
C ASP A 605 -29.04 -23.34 15.10
N GLY A 606 -29.06 -22.08 15.58
CA GLY A 606 -29.79 -21.68 16.77
C GLY A 606 -29.06 -21.98 18.07
N VAL A 607 -27.76 -22.33 18.04
CA VAL A 607 -26.93 -22.48 19.23
C VAL A 607 -26.05 -21.24 19.40
N PRO A 608 -26.27 -20.41 20.44
CA PRO A 608 -25.54 -19.16 20.59
C PRO A 608 -24.03 -19.38 20.74
N LEU A 609 -23.20 -18.63 19.98
CA LEU A 609 -21.74 -18.52 20.21
C LEU A 609 -21.40 -18.23 21.68
N TYR A 610 -22.30 -17.53 22.36
CA TYR A 610 -22.20 -17.14 23.77
C TYR A 610 -22.51 -18.28 24.75
N SER A 611 -23.04 -19.43 24.31
CA SER A 611 -23.14 -20.63 25.14
C SER A 611 -21.79 -21.33 25.36
N CYS A 612 -20.75 -21.00 24.59
CA CYS A 612 -19.41 -21.53 24.81
C CYS A 612 -18.84 -21.05 26.16
N LEU A 613 -18.43 -21.99 27.01
CA LEU A 613 -17.85 -21.73 28.33
C LEU A 613 -16.35 -21.37 28.29
N THR A 614 -15.70 -21.41 27.12
CA THR A 614 -14.27 -21.04 26.94
C THR A 614 -13.32 -21.75 27.90
N CYS A 615 -13.63 -23.01 28.20
CA CYS A 615 -12.93 -23.81 29.21
C CYS A 615 -11.73 -24.60 28.66
N THR A 616 -11.45 -24.58 27.36
CA THR A 616 -10.31 -25.29 26.72
C THR A 616 -10.44 -26.83 26.69
N ALA A 617 -11.60 -27.41 27.02
CA ALA A 617 -11.78 -28.88 26.94
C ALA A 617 -11.57 -29.40 25.51
N CYS A 618 -12.17 -28.72 24.52
CA CYS A 618 -12.08 -29.09 23.12
C CYS A 618 -10.65 -28.94 22.56
N THR A 619 -9.92 -27.90 22.95
CA THR A 619 -8.53 -27.67 22.53
C THR A 619 -7.62 -28.79 23.06
N ASN A 620 -7.77 -29.16 24.34
CA ASN A 620 -6.97 -30.22 24.95
C ASN A 620 -7.30 -31.62 24.41
N ALA A 621 -8.57 -31.87 24.07
CA ALA A 621 -8.98 -33.13 23.45
C ALA A 621 -8.57 -33.25 21.96
N CYS A 622 -8.15 -32.16 21.32
CA CYS A 622 -7.88 -32.14 19.88
C CYS A 622 -6.52 -32.78 19.53
N PRO A 623 -6.48 -33.86 18.75
CA PRO A 623 -5.21 -34.50 18.36
C PRO A 623 -4.37 -33.65 17.40
N GLN A 624 -4.98 -32.64 16.77
CA GLN A 624 -4.33 -31.72 15.83
C GLN A 624 -3.96 -30.39 16.47
N LEU A 625 -4.20 -30.24 17.78
CA LEU A 625 -3.93 -29.02 18.53
C LEU A 625 -4.58 -27.80 17.87
N VAL A 626 -5.85 -27.95 17.45
CA VAL A 626 -6.67 -26.83 16.97
C VAL A 626 -6.99 -25.94 18.16
N ASP A 627 -6.59 -24.68 18.09
CA ASP A 627 -6.87 -23.70 19.14
C ASP A 627 -8.27 -23.11 18.98
N TYR A 628 -9.24 -23.76 19.63
CA TYR A 628 -10.63 -23.30 19.62
C TYR A 628 -10.86 -22.05 20.49
N ASP A 629 -10.00 -21.81 21.47
CA ASP A 629 -10.18 -20.71 22.41
C ASP A 629 -9.87 -19.37 21.73
N SER A 630 -8.77 -19.30 20.97
CA SER A 630 -8.44 -18.15 20.13
C SER A 630 -9.54 -17.83 19.11
N TYR A 631 -10.20 -18.85 18.56
CA TYR A 631 -11.31 -18.66 17.64
C TYR A 631 -12.51 -17.98 18.31
N VAL A 632 -12.91 -18.46 19.49
CA VAL A 632 -14.05 -17.88 20.21
C VAL A 632 -13.77 -16.44 20.64
N ASP A 633 -12.55 -16.14 21.09
CA ASP A 633 -12.09 -14.78 21.42
C ASP A 633 -12.23 -13.84 20.21
N ILE A 634 -11.65 -14.21 19.07
CA ILE A 634 -11.70 -13.42 17.82
C ILE A 634 -13.14 -13.27 17.30
N ARG A 635 -13.95 -14.34 17.32
CA ARG A 635 -15.32 -14.25 16.80
C ARG A 635 -16.20 -13.36 17.67
N ARG A 636 -16.07 -13.42 18.99
CA ARG A 636 -16.84 -12.56 19.89
C ARG A 636 -16.44 -11.08 19.73
N SER A 637 -15.15 -10.78 19.52
CA SER A 637 -14.70 -9.40 19.31
C SER A 637 -15.19 -8.74 18.02
N MET A 638 -15.51 -9.54 17.00
CA MET A 638 -16.06 -9.04 15.73
C MET A 638 -17.58 -8.78 15.75
N ILE A 639 -18.29 -9.17 16.82
CA ILE A 639 -19.75 -8.98 16.90
C ILE A 639 -20.07 -7.53 17.24
N VAL A 640 -20.68 -6.83 16.28
CA VAL A 640 -21.15 -5.45 16.47
C VAL A 640 -22.35 -5.44 17.42
N GLY A 641 -22.29 -4.60 18.45
CA GLY A 641 -23.32 -4.49 19.49
C GLY A 641 -23.04 -5.31 20.75
N GLY A 642 -21.94 -6.09 20.76
CA GLY A 642 -21.51 -6.84 21.93
C GLY A 642 -22.34 -8.09 22.22
N PRO A 643 -22.17 -8.68 23.41
CA PRO A 643 -22.88 -9.88 23.82
C PRO A 643 -24.40 -9.64 23.98
N PRO A 644 -25.26 -10.63 23.63
CA PRO A 644 -26.70 -10.53 23.87
C PRO A 644 -27.01 -10.36 25.35
N ALA A 645 -27.87 -9.40 25.69
CA ALA A 645 -28.28 -9.15 27.07
C ALA A 645 -28.92 -10.38 27.76
N ALA A 646 -29.53 -11.28 26.98
CA ALA A 646 -30.10 -12.53 27.50
C ALA A 646 -29.05 -13.51 28.05
N GLU A 647 -27.80 -13.41 27.60
CA GLU A 647 -26.69 -14.28 28.04
C GLU A 647 -25.88 -13.67 29.18
N ILE A 648 -26.11 -12.40 29.52
CA ILE A 648 -25.42 -11.68 30.61
C ILE A 648 -26.45 -11.30 31.67
N PRO A 649 -26.72 -12.19 32.64
CA PRO A 649 -27.63 -11.87 33.74
C PRO A 649 -27.08 -10.76 34.65
N HIS A 650 -25.77 -10.60 34.73
CA HIS A 650 -25.05 -9.62 35.55
C HIS A 650 -24.80 -8.29 34.83
N THR A 651 -25.86 -7.70 34.25
CA THR A 651 -25.75 -6.48 33.42
C THR A 651 -25.24 -5.25 34.19
N VAL A 652 -25.50 -5.17 35.50
CA VAL A 652 -24.99 -4.07 36.34
C VAL A 652 -23.49 -4.15 36.49
N LEU A 653 -22.93 -5.33 36.78
CA LEU A 653 -21.50 -5.54 36.87
C LEU A 653 -20.82 -5.20 35.53
N GLN A 654 -21.39 -5.65 34.42
CA GLN A 654 -20.89 -5.31 33.08
C GLN A 654 -20.86 -3.79 32.85
N ALA A 655 -21.92 -3.07 33.24
CA ALA A 655 -22.01 -1.63 33.08
C ALA A 655 -21.02 -0.87 33.97
N VAL A 656 -20.81 -1.32 35.22
CA VAL A 656 -19.83 -0.73 36.15
C VAL A 656 -18.42 -0.90 35.58
N LEU A 657 -18.08 -2.08 35.09
CA LEU A 657 -16.75 -2.34 34.50
C LEU A 657 -16.52 -1.55 33.20
N ALA A 658 -17.58 -1.33 32.41
CA ALA A 658 -17.50 -0.46 31.24
C ALA A 658 -17.27 1.00 31.64
N ALA A 659 -17.95 1.50 32.69
CA ALA A 659 -17.74 2.85 33.20
C ALA A 659 -16.35 3.03 33.80
N GLU A 660 -15.83 2.03 34.52
CA GLU A 660 -14.47 2.05 35.06
C GLU A 660 -13.39 2.05 33.98
N ALA A 661 -13.68 1.53 32.79
CA ALA A 661 -12.72 1.52 31.70
C ALA A 661 -12.51 2.91 31.08
N GLU A 662 -13.44 3.85 31.27
CA GLU A 662 -13.30 5.21 30.75
C GLU A 662 -12.19 5.98 31.50
N GLU A 663 -11.55 6.92 30.79
CA GLU A 663 -10.40 7.66 31.31
C GLU A 663 -10.77 8.62 32.45
N ASP A 664 -12.01 9.13 32.47
CA ASP A 664 -12.50 10.00 33.55
C ASP A 664 -12.64 9.26 34.88
N ALA A 665 -12.83 7.93 34.84
CA ALA A 665 -12.83 7.11 36.04
C ALA A 665 -11.44 6.99 36.69
N ASP A 666 -10.35 7.29 35.98
CA ASP A 666 -8.96 7.20 36.50
C ASP A 666 -8.76 8.05 37.77
N GLU A 667 -9.45 9.19 37.88
CA GLU A 667 -9.39 10.09 39.03
C GLU A 667 -9.95 9.47 40.32
N SER A 668 -10.76 8.40 40.21
CA SER A 668 -11.33 7.69 41.35
C SER A 668 -10.36 6.68 41.98
N PHE A 669 -9.19 6.46 41.38
CA PHE A 669 -8.18 5.50 41.82
C PHE A 669 -6.92 6.22 42.32
N ILE A 670 -6.32 5.71 43.39
CA ILE A 670 -5.20 6.33 44.09
C ILE A 670 -3.94 6.31 43.19
N PRO A 671 -3.25 7.46 42.99
CA PRO A 671 -1.97 7.54 42.30
C PRO A 671 -0.91 6.62 42.89
N VAL A 672 0.10 6.23 42.09
CA VAL A 672 1.15 5.30 42.54
C VAL A 672 1.97 5.92 43.67
N GLU A 673 2.21 7.22 43.59
CA GLU A 673 3.00 8.00 44.52
C GLU A 673 2.35 8.10 45.92
N ASP A 674 1.03 7.96 45.98
CA ASP A 674 0.22 8.10 47.20
C ASP A 674 -0.23 6.74 47.76
N TYR A 675 0.01 5.63 47.05
CA TYR A 675 -0.41 4.30 47.47
C TYR A 675 0.63 3.63 48.38
N PRO A 676 0.25 3.03 49.51
CA PRO A 676 1.19 2.45 50.48
C PRO A 676 1.77 1.11 49.99
N LEU A 677 2.79 1.19 49.13
CA LEU A 677 3.53 0.03 48.62
C LEU A 677 4.75 -0.26 49.52
N ASP A 678 4.63 -1.31 50.33
CA ASP A 678 5.64 -1.71 51.32
C ASP A 678 6.52 -2.90 50.86
N SER A 679 6.25 -3.49 49.69
CA SER A 679 6.94 -4.66 49.14
C SER A 679 7.02 -4.63 47.61
N THR A 680 8.01 -5.33 47.04
CA THR A 680 8.09 -5.60 45.59
C THR A 680 7.16 -6.74 45.15
N ILE A 681 6.46 -7.38 46.10
CA ILE A 681 5.45 -8.41 45.85
C ILE A 681 4.07 -7.77 46.09
N GLY A 682 3.23 -7.75 45.05
CA GLY A 682 1.87 -7.23 45.12
C GLY A 682 0.83 -8.33 45.05
N TYR A 683 -0.18 -8.29 45.92
CA TYR A 683 -1.32 -9.22 45.92
C TYR A 683 -2.58 -8.54 45.41
N TYR A 684 -3.14 -9.07 44.32
CA TYR A 684 -4.40 -8.63 43.75
C TYR A 684 -5.52 -9.67 44.03
N PRO A 685 -6.56 -9.32 44.81
CA PRO A 685 -7.60 -10.28 45.22
C PRO A 685 -8.60 -10.63 44.08
N GLY A 686 -8.59 -9.91 42.97
CA GLY A 686 -9.56 -10.10 41.90
C GLY A 686 -10.90 -9.40 42.17
N CYS A 687 -11.96 -9.92 41.56
CA CYS A 687 -13.30 -9.30 41.60
C CYS A 687 -14.11 -9.62 42.87
N VAL A 688 -13.49 -10.12 43.95
CA VAL A 688 -14.21 -10.60 45.14
C VAL A 688 -15.14 -9.53 45.74
N ASP A 689 -14.68 -8.27 45.81
CA ASP A 689 -15.50 -7.16 46.31
C ASP A 689 -16.72 -6.86 45.43
N TYR A 690 -16.59 -7.00 44.10
CA TYR A 690 -17.72 -6.82 43.18
C TYR A 690 -18.74 -7.93 43.37
N ILE A 691 -18.27 -9.16 43.45
CA ILE A 691 -19.13 -10.34 43.57
C ILE A 691 -19.86 -10.30 44.91
N ASP A 692 -19.18 -10.01 46.02
CA ASP A 692 -19.81 -9.89 47.33
C ASP A 692 -20.87 -8.78 47.33
N GLN A 693 -20.59 -7.61 46.76
CA GLN A 693 -21.57 -6.53 46.65
C GLN A 693 -22.77 -6.90 45.78
N GLU A 694 -22.53 -7.41 44.57
CA GLU A 694 -23.59 -7.79 43.64
C GLU A 694 -24.50 -8.88 44.24
N MET A 695 -23.88 -9.86 44.90
CA MET A 695 -24.60 -10.98 45.50
C MET A 695 -25.39 -10.54 46.73
N VAL A 696 -24.91 -9.57 47.52
CA VAL A 696 -25.65 -8.96 48.65
C VAL A 696 -26.91 -8.20 48.17
N PHE A 697 -26.88 -7.57 46.99
CA PHE A 697 -28.03 -6.84 46.44
C PHE A 697 -28.99 -7.71 45.61
N SER A 698 -28.64 -8.97 45.33
CA SER A 698 -29.55 -9.88 44.66
C SER A 698 -30.66 -10.33 45.63
N HIS A 699 -31.92 -10.28 45.20
CA HIS A 699 -33.10 -10.73 45.94
C HIS A 699 -33.15 -12.25 46.19
N VAL A 700 -32.04 -12.95 45.89
CA VAL A 700 -31.87 -14.40 45.90
C VAL A 700 -30.89 -14.85 46.99
N ASN A 701 -30.22 -13.91 47.67
CA ASN A 701 -29.19 -14.24 48.64
C ASN A 701 -29.79 -14.38 50.06
N GLU A 702 -30.22 -15.59 50.41
CA GLU A 702 -30.51 -15.99 51.79
C GLU A 702 -29.27 -16.66 52.43
N GLY A 703 -28.15 -15.94 52.62
CA GLY A 703 -27.04 -16.45 53.44
C GLY A 703 -25.80 -15.57 53.64
N SER A 704 -24.66 -16.22 53.93
CA SER A 704 -23.47 -15.65 54.58
C SER A 704 -22.20 -15.63 53.71
N MET A 705 -22.34 -15.71 52.38
CA MET A 705 -21.20 -15.74 51.46
C MET A 705 -20.30 -14.50 51.64
N ASN A 706 -19.00 -14.75 51.85
CA ASN A 706 -17.96 -13.74 52.07
C ASN A 706 -16.71 -14.16 51.30
N LEU A 707 -16.63 -13.83 50.01
CA LEU A 707 -15.47 -14.15 49.18
C LEU A 707 -14.24 -13.32 49.59
N GLY A 708 -14.44 -12.15 50.19
CA GLY A 708 -13.39 -11.35 50.82
C GLY A 708 -12.58 -12.10 51.89
N ASP A 709 -13.10 -13.17 52.48
CA ASP A 709 -12.36 -14.06 53.39
C ASP A 709 -11.10 -14.65 52.74
N THR A 710 -11.12 -14.90 51.44
CA THR A 710 -9.96 -15.42 50.70
C THR A 710 -8.78 -14.43 50.70
N THR A 711 -9.05 -13.12 50.70
CA THR A 711 -8.04 -12.07 50.86
C THR A 711 -7.43 -12.11 52.25
N THR A 712 -8.27 -12.15 53.29
CA THR A 712 -7.81 -12.24 54.69
C THR A 712 -6.97 -13.48 54.90
N ALA A 713 -7.43 -14.63 54.40
CA ALA A 713 -6.73 -15.90 54.46
C ALA A 713 -5.36 -15.86 53.78
N ALA A 714 -5.25 -15.21 52.62
CA ALA A 714 -3.97 -15.05 51.92
C ALA A 714 -2.97 -14.28 52.80
N PHE A 715 -3.39 -13.16 53.41
CA PHE A 715 -2.54 -12.40 54.32
C PHE A 715 -2.19 -13.15 55.61
N THR A 716 -3.13 -13.92 56.17
CA THR A 716 -2.83 -14.80 57.32
C THR A 716 -1.70 -15.78 56.99
N ILE A 717 -1.68 -16.33 55.78
CA ILE A 717 -0.61 -17.21 55.32
C ILE A 717 0.69 -16.43 55.06
N PHE A 718 0.63 -15.28 54.38
CA PHE A 718 1.82 -14.46 54.13
C PHE A 718 2.50 -14.01 55.42
N ASP A 719 1.72 -13.63 56.43
CA ASP A 719 2.20 -13.28 57.77
C ASP A 719 2.83 -14.47 58.49
N GLU A 720 2.23 -15.67 58.40
CA GLU A 720 2.81 -16.89 58.97
C GLU A 720 4.13 -17.28 58.29
N MET A 721 4.28 -16.95 57.01
CA MET A 721 5.52 -17.17 56.23
C MET A 721 6.57 -16.08 56.42
N ASP A 722 6.26 -14.99 57.14
CA ASP A 722 7.10 -13.79 57.28
C ASP A 722 7.49 -13.18 55.91
N VAL A 723 6.54 -13.18 54.96
CA VAL A 723 6.73 -12.63 53.61
C VAL A 723 5.96 -11.32 53.49
N GLY A 724 6.68 -10.21 53.29
CA GLY A 724 6.07 -8.91 53.04
C GLY A 724 5.37 -8.86 51.68
N VAL A 725 4.06 -8.60 51.67
CA VAL A 725 3.24 -8.49 50.45
C VAL A 725 2.38 -7.23 50.53
N SER A 726 2.37 -6.43 49.47
CA SER A 726 1.53 -5.24 49.37
C SER A 726 0.15 -5.58 48.80
N TYR A 727 -0.91 -5.12 49.47
CA TYR A 727 -2.27 -5.27 48.96
C TYR A 727 -2.51 -4.34 47.78
N LEU A 728 -2.98 -4.85 46.65
CA LEU A 728 -3.38 -4.07 45.47
C LEU A 728 -4.91 -4.11 45.36
N GLY A 729 -5.56 -3.21 46.09
CA GLY A 729 -7.02 -3.15 46.16
C GLY A 729 -7.68 -2.50 44.94
N ARG A 730 -9.01 -2.46 44.97
CA ARG A 730 -9.86 -1.78 43.97
C ARG A 730 -9.68 -0.26 43.95
N ASP A 731 -9.08 0.29 45.01
CA ASP A 731 -8.72 1.70 45.09
C ASP A 731 -7.44 2.01 44.30
N PHE A 732 -6.71 1.00 43.83
CA PHE A 732 -5.45 1.14 43.08
C PHE A 732 -5.49 0.55 41.67
N LEU A 733 -5.94 -0.70 41.53
CA LEU A 733 -6.08 -1.37 40.22
C LEU A 733 -7.55 -1.47 39.81
N LYS A 734 -7.80 -1.29 38.51
CA LYS A 734 -9.08 -1.62 37.89
C LYS A 734 -9.23 -3.14 37.76
N CYS A 735 -10.42 -3.60 37.39
CA CYS A 735 -10.66 -5.00 37.04
C CYS A 735 -9.62 -5.51 36.02
N CYS A 736 -9.19 -6.78 36.17
CA CYS A 736 -8.25 -7.41 35.24
C CYS A 736 -8.76 -7.48 33.78
N GLY A 737 -10.08 -7.34 33.57
CA GLY A 737 -10.72 -7.33 32.25
C GLY A 737 -11.01 -8.72 31.67
N HIS A 738 -10.84 -9.79 32.45
CA HIS A 738 -11.12 -11.16 32.00
C HIS A 738 -12.50 -11.31 31.36
N ASP A 739 -13.54 -10.83 32.06
CA ASP A 739 -14.92 -10.97 31.62
C ASP A 739 -15.16 -10.22 30.31
N GLN A 740 -14.68 -8.97 30.20
CA GLN A 740 -14.83 -8.11 29.03
C GLN A 740 -14.16 -8.74 27.80
N LYS A 741 -12.95 -9.28 27.96
CA LYS A 741 -12.23 -9.98 26.89
C LYS A 741 -13.09 -11.13 26.33
N TRP A 742 -13.47 -12.05 27.19
CA TRP A 742 -14.20 -13.26 26.78
C TRP A 742 -15.67 -13.00 26.41
N GLN A 743 -16.23 -11.85 26.77
CA GLN A 743 -17.49 -11.32 26.26
C GLN A 743 -17.38 -10.70 24.84
N GLY A 744 -16.16 -10.52 24.31
CA GLY A 744 -15.93 -9.83 23.03
C GLY A 744 -15.89 -8.30 23.12
N MET A 745 -15.86 -7.74 24.33
CA MET A 745 -15.77 -6.29 24.57
C MET A 745 -14.31 -5.83 24.54
N SER A 746 -13.63 -6.06 23.42
CA SER A 746 -12.18 -5.84 23.29
C SER A 746 -11.76 -4.41 23.58
N GLU A 747 -12.56 -3.41 23.21
CA GLU A 747 -12.26 -2.01 23.51
C GLU A 747 -12.19 -1.76 25.02
N VAL A 748 -13.17 -2.25 25.78
CA VAL A 748 -13.23 -2.12 27.24
C VAL A 748 -12.06 -2.88 27.89
N PHE A 749 -11.78 -4.09 27.39
CA PHE A 749 -10.64 -4.88 27.86
C PHE A 749 -9.30 -4.14 27.67
N GLU A 750 -9.04 -3.61 26.47
CA GLU A 750 -7.78 -2.91 26.18
C GLU A 750 -7.62 -1.63 27.02
N LYS A 751 -8.70 -0.89 27.28
CA LYS A 751 -8.67 0.27 28.20
C LYS A 751 -8.32 -0.14 29.64
N LEU A 752 -8.98 -1.16 30.18
CA LEU A 752 -8.69 -1.70 31.52
C LEU A 752 -7.24 -2.20 31.63
N LYS A 753 -6.80 -2.97 30.63
CA LYS A 753 -5.44 -3.50 30.51
C LYS A 753 -4.41 -2.39 30.48
N ALA A 754 -4.58 -1.38 29.61
CA ALA A 754 -3.63 -0.28 29.47
C ALA A 754 -3.42 0.48 30.79
N TYR A 755 -4.51 0.75 31.52
CA TYR A 755 -4.46 1.39 32.83
C TYR A 755 -3.67 0.56 33.85
N ASN A 756 -4.06 -0.70 34.03
CA ASN A 756 -3.44 -1.60 35.00
C ASN A 756 -1.96 -1.87 34.69
N GLN A 757 -1.62 -2.08 33.41
CA GLN A 757 -0.23 -2.25 32.99
C GLN A 757 0.63 -1.02 33.33
N LYS A 758 0.10 0.18 33.09
CA LYS A 758 0.80 1.43 33.42
C LYS A 758 1.04 1.53 34.93
N LYS A 759 0.02 1.25 35.75
CA LYS A 759 0.12 1.26 37.22
C LYS A 759 1.13 0.25 37.74
N LEU A 760 1.04 -1.00 37.27
CA LEU A 760 1.93 -2.09 37.69
C LEU A 760 3.40 -1.84 37.30
N LYS A 761 3.65 -1.26 36.12
CA LYS A 761 5.02 -0.90 35.70
C LYS A 761 5.58 0.27 36.50
N ALA A 762 4.73 1.22 36.88
CA ALA A 762 5.12 2.38 37.67
C ALA A 762 5.27 2.08 39.18
N SER A 763 4.61 1.04 39.70
CA SER A 763 4.60 0.70 41.12
C SER A 763 5.89 0.04 41.62
N GLY A 764 6.77 -0.40 40.73
CA GLY A 764 8.00 -1.12 41.11
C GLY A 764 7.75 -2.53 41.64
N ILE A 765 6.55 -3.09 41.40
CA ILE A 765 6.21 -4.47 41.74
C ILE A 765 6.92 -5.41 40.78
N GLU A 766 7.66 -6.39 41.31
CA GLU A 766 8.40 -7.40 40.54
C GLU A 766 7.61 -8.71 40.44
N THR A 767 6.79 -9.04 41.45
CA THR A 767 5.94 -10.22 41.47
C THR A 767 4.49 -9.86 41.78
N LEU A 768 3.58 -10.16 40.85
CA LEU A 768 2.14 -10.03 41.01
C LEU A 768 1.52 -11.38 41.38
N VAL A 769 0.92 -11.48 42.57
CA VAL A 769 0.26 -12.67 43.09
C VAL A 769 -1.26 -12.46 43.05
N THR A 770 -2.04 -13.46 42.65
CA THR A 770 -3.50 -13.40 42.70
C THR A 770 -4.13 -14.74 43.03
N SER A 771 -5.20 -14.73 43.82
CA SER A 771 -5.97 -15.94 44.20
C SER A 771 -7.05 -16.30 43.17
N CYS A 772 -7.28 -15.45 42.17
CA CYS A 772 -8.27 -15.74 41.14
C CYS A 772 -7.61 -16.37 39.92
N ALA A 773 -7.98 -17.62 39.62
CA ALA A 773 -7.53 -18.34 38.43
C ALA A 773 -7.79 -17.57 37.11
N GLU A 774 -8.87 -16.81 37.04
CA GLU A 774 -9.18 -15.97 35.87
C GLU A 774 -8.23 -14.77 35.76
N CYS A 775 -8.01 -14.05 36.87
CA CYS A 775 -7.08 -12.93 36.92
C CYS A 775 -5.65 -13.40 36.59
N PHE A 776 -5.22 -14.51 37.19
CA PHE A 776 -3.90 -15.10 36.95
C PHE A 776 -3.67 -15.35 35.47
N ARG A 777 -4.58 -16.08 34.82
CA ARG A 777 -4.49 -16.36 33.38
C ARG A 777 -4.47 -15.07 32.56
N THR A 778 -5.33 -14.10 32.88
CA THR A 778 -5.43 -12.86 32.11
C THR A 778 -4.16 -12.00 32.22
N PHE A 779 -3.64 -11.80 33.44
CA PHE A 779 -2.38 -11.08 33.65
C PHE A 779 -1.17 -11.83 33.06
N ALA A 780 -1.15 -13.16 33.12
CA ALA A 780 -0.02 -13.94 32.60
C ALA A 780 -0.02 -14.06 31.07
N MET A 781 -1.19 -14.15 30.44
CA MET A 781 -1.30 -14.47 29.00
C MET A 781 -1.68 -13.27 28.12
N ASP A 782 -2.46 -12.31 28.64
CA ASP A 782 -3.01 -11.22 27.82
C ASP A 782 -2.33 -9.87 28.06
N TYR A 783 -1.66 -9.72 29.21
CA TYR A 783 -0.92 -8.50 29.56
C TYR A 783 0.55 -8.60 29.11
N GLU A 784 1.10 -7.47 28.66
CA GLU A 784 2.53 -7.32 28.31
C GLU A 784 3.33 -6.94 29.56
N LEU A 785 3.56 -7.94 30.41
CA LEU A 785 4.26 -7.84 31.69
C LEU A 785 5.57 -8.66 31.68
N ASP A 786 6.32 -8.63 30.57
CA ASP A 786 7.51 -9.49 30.33
C ASP A 786 8.60 -9.41 31.43
N GLU A 787 8.68 -8.29 32.15
CA GLU A 787 9.67 -8.07 33.23
C GLU A 787 9.12 -8.37 34.62
N MET A 788 7.84 -8.75 34.74
CA MET A 788 7.15 -8.99 36.01
C MET A 788 6.72 -10.45 36.12
N LYS A 789 6.94 -11.07 37.27
CA LYS A 789 6.48 -12.44 37.52
C LYS A 789 5.02 -12.43 37.94
N VAL A 790 4.13 -13.05 37.16
CA VAL A 790 2.73 -13.26 37.55
C VAL A 790 2.58 -14.67 38.11
N MET A 791 1.98 -14.82 39.30
CA MET A 791 1.81 -16.11 39.98
C MET A 791 0.41 -16.27 40.56
N HIS A 792 -0.07 -17.51 40.57
CA HIS A 792 -1.24 -17.85 41.37
C HIS A 792 -0.86 -18.03 42.85
N THR A 793 -1.74 -17.71 43.79
CA THR A 793 -1.45 -17.78 45.24
C THR A 793 -0.95 -19.17 45.68
N THR A 794 -1.53 -20.26 45.19
CA THR A 794 -1.08 -21.63 45.52
C THR A 794 0.33 -21.93 44.99
N GLU A 795 0.67 -21.45 43.79
CA GLU A 795 2.00 -21.58 43.19
C GLU A 795 3.02 -20.76 43.99
N PHE A 796 2.67 -19.52 44.34
CA PHE A 796 3.50 -18.61 45.12
C PHE A 796 3.83 -19.18 46.50
N ILE A 797 2.81 -19.62 47.26
CA ILE A 797 2.97 -20.22 48.59
C ILE A 797 3.87 -21.47 48.51
N THR A 798 3.66 -22.31 47.49
CA THR A 798 4.48 -23.51 47.27
C THR A 798 5.94 -23.13 46.97
N GLN A 799 6.16 -22.13 46.12
CA GLN A 799 7.51 -21.69 45.73
C GLN A 799 8.28 -21.04 46.89
N GLN A 800 7.59 -20.27 47.75
CA GLN A 800 8.18 -19.66 48.94
C GLN A 800 8.52 -20.67 50.05
N GLY A 801 8.25 -21.96 49.83
CA GLY A 801 8.66 -23.02 50.75
C GLY A 801 7.74 -23.14 51.96
N PHE A 802 6.42 -23.07 51.76
CA PHE A 802 5.45 -23.26 52.83
C PHE A 802 5.60 -24.64 53.51
N ASP A 803 6.14 -24.63 54.72
CA ASP A 803 6.44 -25.79 55.57
C ASP A 803 5.87 -25.59 56.99
N VAL A 804 4.63 -25.10 57.05
CA VAL A 804 3.90 -24.97 58.31
C VAL A 804 3.24 -26.30 58.64
N GLN A 805 3.57 -26.87 59.81
CA GLN A 805 2.85 -28.03 60.34
C GLN A 805 1.43 -27.62 60.72
N MET A 806 0.47 -28.06 59.92
CA MET A 806 -0.97 -27.87 60.09
C MET A 806 -1.62 -29.23 60.38
N ALA A 807 -2.59 -29.24 61.28
CA ALA A 807 -3.39 -30.42 61.58
C ALA A 807 -4.85 -29.98 61.79
N VAL A 808 -5.79 -30.78 61.31
CA VAL A 808 -7.22 -30.62 61.64
C VAL A 808 -7.52 -31.21 63.02
N GLU A 809 -8.53 -30.68 63.72
CA GLU A 809 -8.94 -31.20 65.04
C GLU A 809 -9.59 -32.59 64.95
N GLU A 810 -10.35 -32.83 63.88
CA GLU A 810 -11.01 -34.08 63.55
C GLU A 810 -10.65 -34.46 62.10
N ASP A 811 -10.38 -35.75 61.86
CA ASP A 811 -10.04 -36.24 60.52
C ASP A 811 -11.16 -35.88 59.53
N VAL A 812 -10.82 -35.20 58.44
CA VAL A 812 -11.80 -34.69 57.46
C VAL A 812 -11.48 -35.21 56.06
N THR A 813 -12.52 -35.63 55.33
CA THR A 813 -12.38 -36.01 53.92
C THR A 813 -12.68 -34.82 53.02
N VAL A 814 -11.74 -34.46 52.16
CA VAL A 814 -11.88 -33.31 51.24
C VAL A 814 -11.73 -33.76 49.79
N THR A 815 -12.35 -33.03 48.86
CA THR A 815 -12.12 -33.19 47.43
C THR A 815 -11.70 -31.87 46.80
N TYR A 816 -11.14 -31.89 45.58
CA TYR A 816 -10.66 -30.70 44.90
C TYR A 816 -11.31 -30.52 43.53
N HIS A 817 -11.84 -29.33 43.28
CA HIS A 817 -12.33 -28.90 41.98
C HIS A 817 -11.24 -28.10 41.25
N ASP A 818 -10.81 -28.62 40.10
CA ASP A 818 -9.85 -27.97 39.21
C ASP A 818 -10.46 -26.78 38.45
N PRO A 819 -10.08 -25.52 38.74
CA PRO A 819 -10.54 -24.38 37.95
C PRO A 819 -9.99 -24.47 36.53
N CYS A 820 -10.85 -24.40 35.51
CA CYS A 820 -10.42 -24.57 34.12
C CYS A 820 -9.31 -23.60 33.66
N ARG A 821 -9.29 -22.36 34.18
CA ARG A 821 -8.25 -21.36 33.87
C ARG A 821 -6.92 -21.65 34.55
N LEU A 822 -6.93 -22.26 35.74
CA LEU A 822 -5.71 -22.63 36.47
C LEU A 822 -5.12 -23.94 35.93
N GLY A 823 -5.98 -24.94 35.74
CA GLY A 823 -5.61 -26.23 35.18
C GLY A 823 -5.37 -26.17 33.67
N ARG A 824 -6.44 -26.21 32.86
CA ARG A 824 -6.32 -26.45 31.41
C ARG A 824 -5.56 -25.38 30.64
N GLN A 825 -5.54 -24.14 31.13
CA GLN A 825 -4.87 -23.02 30.43
C GLN A 825 -3.51 -22.64 31.00
N MET A 826 -3.24 -22.94 32.28
CA MET A 826 -1.99 -22.57 32.94
C MET A 826 -1.19 -23.78 33.46
N ASN A 827 -1.74 -24.99 33.34
CA ASN A 827 -1.12 -26.27 33.69
C ASN A 827 -0.72 -26.38 35.17
N ILE A 828 -1.50 -25.77 36.08
CA ILE A 828 -1.33 -25.83 37.53
C ILE A 828 -2.41 -26.74 38.11
N TYR A 829 -2.00 -27.90 38.61
CA TYR A 829 -2.89 -28.97 39.10
C TYR A 829 -2.44 -29.53 40.45
N GLU A 830 -1.13 -29.77 40.63
CA GLU A 830 -0.62 -30.44 41.83
C GLU A 830 -0.33 -29.45 42.97
N GLU A 831 0.01 -28.19 42.69
CA GLU A 831 0.37 -27.20 43.69
C GLU A 831 -0.74 -27.00 44.75
N PRO A 832 -2.03 -26.83 44.37
CA PRO A 832 -3.12 -26.78 45.35
C PRO A 832 -3.27 -28.09 46.14
N ARG A 833 -3.12 -29.24 45.47
CA ARG A 833 -3.27 -30.57 46.09
C ARG A 833 -2.17 -30.86 47.10
N ASP A 834 -0.93 -30.52 46.77
CA ASP A 834 0.24 -30.71 47.63
C ASP A 834 0.13 -29.88 48.90
N LEU A 835 -0.41 -28.65 48.81
CA LEU A 835 -0.69 -27.84 49.99
C LEU A 835 -1.73 -28.50 50.91
N VAL A 836 -2.80 -29.07 50.33
CA VAL A 836 -3.86 -29.75 51.09
C VAL A 836 -3.34 -31.05 51.71
N ARG A 837 -2.56 -31.86 50.98
CA ARG A 837 -1.97 -33.12 51.47
C ARG A 837 -0.99 -32.94 52.63
N LYS A 838 -0.43 -31.74 52.81
CA LYS A 838 0.47 -31.41 53.93
C LYS A 838 -0.27 -31.23 55.26
N VAL A 839 -1.59 -31.08 55.26
CA VAL A 839 -2.38 -30.93 56.48
C VAL A 839 -2.63 -32.31 57.10
N GLU A 840 -2.13 -32.52 58.32
CA GLU A 840 -2.34 -33.76 59.06
C GLU A 840 -3.83 -33.95 59.41
N GLY A 841 -4.35 -35.17 59.25
CA GLY A 841 -5.77 -35.50 59.45
C GLY A 841 -6.67 -35.25 58.23
N VAL A 842 -6.12 -34.75 57.11
CA VAL A 842 -6.88 -34.54 55.87
C VAL A 842 -6.73 -35.72 54.92
N SER A 843 -7.84 -36.27 54.44
CA SER A 843 -7.89 -37.27 53.38
C SER A 843 -8.42 -36.65 52.08
N LEU A 844 -7.52 -36.31 51.15
CA LEU A 844 -7.89 -35.82 49.82
C LEU A 844 -8.34 -36.98 48.92
N VAL A 845 -9.58 -36.94 48.45
CA VAL A 845 -10.17 -37.88 47.49
C VAL A 845 -10.53 -37.17 46.19
N GLU A 846 -10.22 -37.78 45.05
CA GLU A 846 -10.52 -37.19 43.74
C GLU A 846 -11.94 -37.54 43.28
N MET A 847 -12.60 -36.59 42.62
CA MET A 847 -13.84 -36.82 41.88
C MET A 847 -13.60 -37.68 40.64
N GLU A 848 -14.68 -38.22 40.04
CA GLU A 848 -14.59 -38.99 38.79
C GLU A 848 -13.86 -38.20 37.70
N HIS A 849 -14.23 -36.93 37.53
CA HIS A 849 -13.59 -36.01 36.60
C HIS A 849 -12.69 -35.02 37.36
N HIS A 850 -11.37 -35.23 37.30
CA HIS A 850 -10.34 -34.39 37.93
C HIS A 850 -9.17 -34.14 36.98
N GLY A 851 -8.31 -33.17 37.32
CA GLY A 851 -7.17 -32.78 36.49
C GLY A 851 -7.59 -32.20 35.15
N GLU A 852 -6.96 -32.63 34.07
CA GLU A 852 -7.28 -32.19 32.70
C GLU A 852 -8.73 -32.51 32.28
N ASP A 853 -9.28 -33.61 32.81
CA ASP A 853 -10.64 -34.10 32.52
C ASP A 853 -11.72 -33.44 33.40
N GLY A 854 -11.34 -32.55 34.34
CA GLY A 854 -12.29 -31.93 35.26
C GLY A 854 -13.37 -31.09 34.56
N LEU A 855 -14.65 -31.34 34.82
CA LEU A 855 -15.80 -30.51 34.40
C LEU A 855 -15.68 -29.01 34.82
N CYS A 856 -16.17 -28.12 33.96
CA CYS A 856 -16.28 -26.69 34.25
C CYS A 856 -17.34 -26.40 35.33
N CYS A 857 -17.17 -25.32 36.12
CA CYS A 857 -18.21 -24.84 37.04
C CYS A 857 -19.49 -24.33 36.35
N GLY A 858 -19.49 -24.26 35.01
CA GLY A 858 -20.66 -24.01 34.18
C GLY A 858 -20.91 -22.56 33.81
N VAL A 859 -20.17 -21.62 34.39
CA VAL A 859 -20.31 -20.19 34.14
C VAL A 859 -18.97 -19.64 33.69
N SER A 860 -18.96 -18.92 32.57
CA SER A 860 -17.78 -18.25 32.05
C SER A 860 -18.08 -16.77 31.92
N SER A 861 -17.15 -15.92 32.33
CA SER A 861 -17.22 -14.48 32.06
C SER A 861 -18.46 -13.78 32.63
N MET A 862 -19.02 -14.30 33.73
CA MET A 862 -20.33 -13.92 34.30
C MET A 862 -21.49 -14.05 33.29
N MET A 863 -21.31 -14.92 32.29
CA MET A 863 -22.30 -15.26 31.28
C MET A 863 -22.93 -16.62 31.57
N SER A 864 -24.14 -16.79 31.07
CA SER A 864 -24.87 -18.05 31.17
C SER A 864 -25.19 -18.49 32.61
N CYS A 865 -25.28 -17.58 33.60
CA CYS A 865 -25.86 -17.89 34.93
C CYS A 865 -27.39 -18.12 34.80
N ASN A 866 -27.75 -19.26 34.22
CA ASN A 866 -29.09 -19.68 33.87
C ASN A 866 -29.28 -21.19 34.15
N GLU A 867 -30.47 -21.73 33.89
CA GLU A 867 -30.80 -23.16 34.10
C GLU A 867 -29.87 -24.12 33.34
N ASN A 868 -29.32 -23.68 32.19
CA ASN A 868 -28.40 -24.48 31.41
C ASN A 868 -27.08 -24.71 32.18
N SER A 869 -26.44 -23.64 32.67
CA SER A 869 -25.23 -23.78 33.51
C SER A 869 -25.48 -24.51 34.84
N ARG A 870 -26.71 -24.46 35.36
CA ARG A 870 -27.11 -25.15 36.58
C ARG A 870 -26.91 -26.66 36.48
N SER A 871 -27.23 -27.27 35.33
CA SER A 871 -27.04 -28.71 35.11
C SER A 871 -25.60 -29.19 35.33
N LEU A 872 -24.60 -28.39 34.92
CA LEU A 872 -23.18 -28.68 35.12
C LEU A 872 -22.79 -28.65 36.59
N ARG A 873 -23.29 -27.65 37.32
CA ARG A 873 -23.07 -27.53 38.77
C ARG A 873 -23.71 -28.70 39.52
N LEU A 874 -24.90 -29.14 39.12
CA LEU A 874 -25.57 -30.32 39.68
C LEU A 874 -24.77 -31.60 39.46
N GLN A 875 -24.30 -31.84 38.24
CA GLN A 875 -23.45 -33.02 37.96
C GLN A 875 -22.18 -32.97 38.80
N ARG A 876 -21.57 -31.79 38.95
CA ARG A 876 -20.40 -31.64 39.80
C ARG A 876 -20.72 -31.96 41.27
N PHE A 877 -21.85 -31.52 41.80
CA PHE A 877 -22.28 -31.84 43.16
C PHE A 877 -22.55 -33.34 43.34
N ASP A 878 -23.10 -34.00 42.32
CA ASP A 878 -23.28 -35.46 42.34
C ASP A 878 -21.92 -36.19 42.43
N GLU A 879 -20.88 -35.71 41.75
CA GLU A 879 -19.52 -36.25 41.87
C GLU A 879 -18.92 -36.03 43.27
N VAL A 880 -19.07 -34.82 43.84
CA VAL A 880 -18.61 -34.55 45.20
C VAL A 880 -19.25 -35.52 46.19
N LYS A 881 -20.57 -35.70 46.14
CA LYS A 881 -21.27 -36.67 46.99
C LYS A 881 -20.81 -38.11 46.77
N ALA A 882 -20.52 -38.48 45.53
CA ALA A 882 -20.04 -39.82 45.21
C ALA A 882 -18.68 -40.12 45.88
N THR A 883 -17.85 -39.10 46.11
CA THR A 883 -16.60 -39.24 46.88
C THR A 883 -16.81 -39.38 48.39
N GLY A 884 -17.94 -38.89 48.91
CA GLY A 884 -18.20 -38.80 50.35
C GLY A 884 -17.41 -37.70 51.07
N ALA A 885 -16.84 -36.74 50.32
CA ALA A 885 -16.11 -35.61 50.90
C ALA A 885 -17.06 -34.65 51.65
N GLU A 886 -16.57 -34.13 52.77
CA GLU A 886 -17.26 -33.15 53.63
C GLU A 886 -17.01 -31.72 53.14
N ILE A 887 -15.88 -31.49 52.45
CA ILE A 887 -15.47 -30.19 51.92
C ILE A 887 -15.02 -30.33 50.46
N MET A 888 -15.57 -29.50 49.58
CA MET A 888 -15.07 -29.29 48.22
C MET A 888 -14.16 -28.05 48.22
N LEU A 889 -12.88 -28.28 47.99
CA LEU A 889 -11.87 -27.22 47.84
C LEU A 889 -11.76 -26.78 46.38
N THR A 890 -11.44 -25.51 46.15
CA THR A 890 -11.10 -24.96 44.83
C THR A 890 -10.05 -23.85 44.97
N SER A 891 -9.48 -23.38 43.86
CA SER A 891 -8.47 -22.31 43.85
C SER A 891 -8.90 -21.16 42.95
N CYS A 892 -10.18 -20.81 43.02
CA CYS A 892 -10.77 -19.73 42.26
C CYS A 892 -12.01 -19.22 42.99
N PRO A 893 -11.99 -17.99 43.54
CA PRO A 893 -13.13 -17.38 44.23
C PRO A 893 -14.40 -17.33 43.35
N LYS A 894 -14.24 -17.19 42.03
CA LYS A 894 -15.38 -17.20 41.11
C LYS A 894 -16.03 -18.58 40.98
N CYS A 895 -15.23 -19.66 41.01
CA CYS A 895 -15.79 -21.01 41.09
C CYS A 895 -16.55 -21.22 42.41
N VAL A 896 -16.00 -20.75 43.54
CA VAL A 896 -16.70 -20.76 44.84
C VAL A 896 -18.05 -20.06 44.72
N SER A 897 -18.06 -18.83 44.20
CA SER A 897 -19.28 -18.04 43.99
C SER A 897 -20.34 -18.82 43.21
N HIS A 898 -19.99 -19.39 42.06
CA HIS A 898 -20.96 -20.09 41.21
C HIS A 898 -21.51 -21.38 41.85
N PHE A 899 -20.70 -22.09 42.62
CA PHE A 899 -21.18 -23.26 43.36
C PHE A 899 -22.04 -22.87 44.57
N GLU A 900 -21.69 -21.80 45.28
CA GLU A 900 -22.51 -21.23 46.36
C GLU A 900 -23.86 -20.72 45.84
N CYS A 901 -23.92 -20.13 44.63
CA CYS A 901 -25.19 -19.77 43.99
C CYS A 901 -26.18 -20.94 43.94
N LEU A 902 -25.71 -22.17 43.67
CA LEU A 902 -26.58 -23.35 43.62
C LEU A 902 -27.15 -23.71 45.00
N LYS A 903 -26.44 -23.39 46.09
CA LYS A 903 -26.96 -23.55 47.46
C LYS A 903 -28.09 -22.56 47.74
N PHE A 904 -27.94 -21.31 47.31
CA PHE A 904 -28.98 -20.28 47.46
C PHE A 904 -30.25 -20.57 46.66
N GLU A 905 -30.13 -21.29 45.54
CA GLU A 905 -31.27 -21.82 44.79
C GLU A 905 -32.05 -22.93 45.55
N GLY A 906 -31.54 -23.42 46.69
CA GLY A 906 -32.21 -24.39 47.57
C GLY A 906 -32.10 -25.84 47.12
N ASP A 907 -31.08 -26.21 46.32
CA ASP A 907 -30.92 -27.59 45.86
C ASP A 907 -30.49 -28.52 47.01
N PRO A 908 -31.20 -29.64 47.28
CA PRO A 908 -30.92 -30.52 48.43
C PRO A 908 -29.56 -31.23 48.35
N ARG A 909 -28.82 -31.07 47.25
CA ARG A 909 -27.50 -31.68 47.07
C ARG A 909 -26.34 -30.94 47.77
N HIS A 910 -26.60 -29.90 48.58
CA HIS A 910 -25.57 -29.04 49.18
C HIS A 910 -25.03 -29.50 50.55
N ASP A 911 -25.01 -30.78 50.89
CA ASP A 911 -24.65 -31.30 52.22
C ASP A 911 -23.14 -31.29 52.55
N PHE A 912 -22.34 -30.51 51.84
CA PHE A 912 -20.90 -30.34 52.02
C PHE A 912 -20.49 -28.84 51.99
N GLU A 913 -19.38 -28.51 52.64
CA GLU A 913 -18.82 -27.17 52.63
C GLU A 913 -18.05 -26.90 51.32
N ILE A 914 -18.03 -25.66 50.86
CA ILE A 914 -17.26 -25.24 49.68
C ILE A 914 -16.30 -24.15 50.12
N LEU A 915 -15.02 -24.33 49.84
CA LEU A 915 -13.99 -23.41 50.33
C LEU A 915 -12.89 -23.19 49.30
N ASP A 916 -12.24 -22.03 49.36
CA ASP A 916 -10.97 -21.83 48.70
C ASP A 916 -9.85 -22.54 49.47
N VAL A 917 -8.85 -23.08 48.75
CA VAL A 917 -7.68 -23.76 49.35
C VAL A 917 -6.95 -22.84 50.32
N VAL A 918 -6.80 -21.56 50.00
CA VAL A 918 -6.11 -20.58 50.87
C VAL A 918 -6.89 -20.38 52.17
N SER A 919 -8.22 -20.21 52.08
CA SER A 919 -9.09 -20.14 53.26
C SER A 919 -9.01 -21.40 54.12
N PHE A 920 -8.93 -22.58 53.49
CA PHE A 920 -8.84 -23.85 54.21
C PHE A 920 -7.55 -23.93 55.04
N LEU A 921 -6.42 -23.55 54.43
CA LEU A 921 -5.11 -23.55 55.09
C LEU A 921 -5.04 -22.50 56.21
N ALA A 922 -5.56 -21.29 55.96
CA ALA A 922 -5.59 -20.22 56.96
C ALA A 922 -6.38 -20.63 58.21
N ARG A 923 -7.53 -21.32 58.06
CA ARG A 923 -8.29 -21.86 59.20
C ARG A 923 -7.45 -22.80 60.08
N GLN A 924 -6.55 -23.59 59.49
CA GLN A 924 -5.68 -24.50 60.25
C GLN A 924 -4.55 -23.76 60.97
N ILE A 925 -4.09 -22.64 60.42
CA ILE A 925 -3.13 -21.75 61.11
C ILE A 925 -3.81 -21.07 62.29
N GLU A 926 -5.03 -20.58 62.10
CA GLU A 926 -5.79 -19.87 63.14
C GLU A 926 -6.24 -20.79 64.27
N SER A 927 -6.72 -22.00 63.97
CA SER A 927 -7.10 -22.99 64.99
C SER A 927 -5.93 -23.36 65.89
N LYS A 928 -4.71 -23.41 65.35
CA LYS A 928 -3.47 -23.64 66.11
C LYS A 928 -3.09 -22.45 67.01
N ARG A 929 -3.50 -21.23 66.67
CA ARG A 929 -3.26 -20.01 67.45
C ARG A 929 -4.27 -19.82 68.58
N ALA A 930 -5.49 -20.36 68.43
CA ALA A 930 -6.57 -20.33 69.42
C ALA A 930 -6.33 -21.33 70.56
#